data_AF-A0A5A7N9S6-F1
#
_entry.id   AF-A0A5A7N9S6-F1
#
_cell.length_a   1.000
_cell.length_b   1.000
_cell.length_c   1.000
_cell.angle_alpha   90.00
_cell.angle_beta   90.00
_cell.angle_gamma   90.00
#
_symmetry.space_group_name_H-M   'P 1'
#
loop_
_entity.id
_entity.type
_entity.pdbx_description
1 polymer ?
#
loop_
_entity_poly.entity_id
_entity_poly.type
_entity_poly.pdbx_seq_one_letter_code
_entity_poly.pdbx_strand_id
1 'polypeptide(L)'
;MNKFFTTAIALVMSSVASVAFAQDSAEQTEPPAPQSQMRPADLDALLEQVRRGRVTETSEHREREAEFRARRDQQDRMLTEARQERGAEEKTAENLERTIQNNEQRIRELDATLQERLGELKEMFGVLQQVAGDMRGVIEGSLVTVEYGKAERVDGINKLIEKASRSSTLPSIAEIEVLWQQMMLEMVASGEVTKFDHTVVASTGEKQTVPLVRVGNFNLVSDGKYYDYLAESGNVVELGRQPSARFTGSASALVNAEPGETVAFGVDPTRGQLLSLLIQSPTLQERIDQGGAVGYVTLALGAIGVLIAIIKAITLSITTAKVRGQSKNPGDPKASNPLGRVLSVYRENKGVDVETLELKLDEAILRETPALERGLTVIKLISAVAPLLGLLGTVTGMIATFQAITLFGTGDPKLMANGISQALVTTVIGLVVAIPTLLMHSFVAGMSKKVIHVLEEQSAGIMLFTRKRSMVVQSLLDALTAIQIFMEKGGVVLYGVLAVTFIMWILIIERIWYFTVNAKLDVKQALSAWESRDERRSWYAHKVRTAMISEVSQNLNTNIDLIKTLVATCPLVGLLGTVTGMVSVFDVMAVLGSGNARAMADGVSKATIPTMAGMVAALSGVFMSTWIERKAKSQAERLEDTLTMDH
;
A
#
# COMPACT_ATOMS: atom_id res chain seq x y z
N MET A 1 49.99 38.03 -20.00
CA MET A 1 51.34 38.65 -19.87
C MET A 1 52.32 38.30 -21.00
N ASN A 2 52.52 37.04 -21.41
CA ASN A 2 53.64 36.67 -22.32
C ASN A 2 53.67 37.27 -23.76
N LYS A 3 52.57 37.83 -24.30
CA LYS A 3 52.55 38.37 -25.69
C LYS A 3 52.89 39.86 -25.82
N PHE A 4 52.87 40.64 -24.72
CA PHE A 4 53.23 42.07 -24.75
C PHE A 4 54.73 42.28 -24.47
N PHE A 5 55.32 41.45 -23.62
CA PHE A 5 56.75 41.52 -23.28
C PHE A 5 57.64 41.12 -24.47
N THR A 6 57.15 40.24 -25.35
CA THR A 6 57.86 39.76 -26.54
C THR A 6 57.85 40.78 -27.70
N THR A 7 56.81 41.61 -27.83
CA THR A 7 56.78 42.69 -28.84
C THR A 7 57.61 43.91 -28.43
N ALA A 8 57.69 44.24 -27.14
CA ALA A 8 58.52 45.36 -26.67
C ALA A 8 60.03 45.13 -26.92
N ILE A 9 60.53 43.91 -26.68
CA ILE A 9 61.96 43.57 -26.86
C ILE A 9 62.35 43.57 -28.35
N ALA A 10 61.44 43.19 -29.26
CA ALA A 10 61.70 43.20 -30.69
C ALA A 10 61.90 44.61 -31.28
N LEU A 11 61.31 45.64 -30.66
CA LEU A 11 61.33 47.02 -31.17
C LEU A 11 62.55 47.83 -30.68
N VAL A 12 63.18 47.40 -29.57
CA VAL A 12 64.42 47.99 -29.04
C VAL A 12 65.67 47.41 -29.73
N MET A 13 65.60 46.18 -30.24
CA MET A 13 66.73 45.55 -30.95
C MET A 13 66.93 46.03 -32.40
N SER A 14 65.96 46.73 -33.00
CA SER A 14 66.05 47.24 -34.38
C SER A 14 66.70 48.61 -34.53
N SER A 15 66.91 49.36 -33.44
CA SER A 15 67.41 50.76 -33.49
C SER A 15 68.91 50.92 -33.22
N VAL A 16 69.66 49.83 -32.99
CA VAL A 16 71.09 49.87 -32.59
C VAL A 16 72.04 49.46 -33.74
N ALA A 17 71.52 49.02 -34.88
CA ALA A 17 72.31 48.47 -36.00
C ALA A 17 72.66 49.47 -37.12
N SER A 18 72.80 50.78 -36.82
CA SER A 18 72.92 51.83 -37.85
C SER A 18 73.93 52.95 -37.54
N VAL A 19 74.98 52.65 -36.76
CA VAL A 19 76.12 53.57 -36.59
C VAL A 19 77.42 52.79 -36.84
N ALA A 20 77.82 52.70 -38.10
CA ALA A 20 79.10 52.13 -38.53
C ALA A 20 79.80 53.07 -39.53
N PHE A 21 80.75 53.85 -39.00
CA PHE A 21 81.90 54.45 -39.70
C PHE A 21 81.72 54.90 -41.16
N ALA A 22 81.16 56.10 -41.35
CA ALA A 22 81.54 56.94 -42.48
C ALA A 22 82.86 57.66 -42.13
N GLN A 23 83.98 57.07 -42.52
CA GLN A 23 85.32 57.65 -42.31
C GLN A 23 85.66 58.56 -43.50
N ASP A 24 85.43 59.86 -43.33
CA ASP A 24 85.68 60.85 -44.39
C ASP A 24 87.19 61.06 -44.62
N SER A 25 87.57 61.25 -45.88
CA SER A 25 88.96 61.21 -46.33
C SER A 25 89.62 62.58 -46.22
N ALA A 26 90.06 62.95 -45.02
CA ALA A 26 90.91 64.12 -44.82
C ALA A 26 92.36 63.82 -45.27
N GLU A 27 92.78 64.47 -46.36
CA GLU A 27 94.14 64.41 -46.90
C GLU A 27 95.17 64.81 -45.84
N GLN A 28 96.04 63.88 -45.45
CA GLN A 28 97.29 64.22 -44.76
C GLN A 28 98.29 64.73 -45.80
N THR A 29 98.25 66.04 -46.08
CA THR A 29 99.36 66.72 -46.74
C THR A 29 100.63 66.55 -45.90
N GLU A 30 101.67 65.95 -46.48
CA GLU A 30 102.99 65.89 -45.85
C GLU A 30 103.47 67.31 -45.49
N PRO A 31 104.09 67.51 -44.30
CA PRO A 31 104.76 68.76 -44.01
C PRO A 31 105.87 68.99 -45.04
N PRO A 32 106.01 70.19 -45.63
CA PRO A 32 107.09 70.45 -46.58
C PRO A 32 108.44 70.21 -45.91
N ALA A 33 109.35 69.58 -46.64
CA ALA A 33 110.70 69.26 -46.16
C ALA A 33 111.37 70.49 -45.53
N PRO A 34 112.11 70.34 -44.41
CA PRO A 34 112.68 71.46 -43.70
C PRO A 34 113.60 72.27 -44.63
N GLN A 35 113.20 73.50 -44.93
CA GLN A 35 113.99 74.42 -45.73
C GLN A 35 115.37 74.54 -45.11
N SER A 36 116.40 74.45 -45.95
CA SER A 36 117.79 74.47 -45.57
C SER A 36 118.12 75.74 -44.77
N GLN A 37 118.20 75.58 -43.45
CA GLN A 37 118.62 76.64 -42.54
C GLN A 37 120.08 77.01 -42.87
N MET A 38 120.25 78.06 -43.68
CA MET A 38 121.53 78.73 -43.82
C MET A 38 122.00 79.12 -42.43
N ARG A 39 123.20 78.65 -42.04
CA ARG A 39 123.85 79.13 -40.82
C ARG A 39 124.01 80.65 -40.97
N PRO A 40 123.46 81.48 -40.06
CA PRO A 40 123.58 82.93 -40.19
C PRO A 40 125.06 83.32 -40.16
N ALA A 41 125.44 84.22 -41.07
CA ALA A 41 126.84 84.59 -41.29
C ALA A 41 127.43 85.48 -40.18
N ASP A 42 126.59 86.04 -39.30
CA ASP A 42 126.98 86.91 -38.19
C ASP A 42 125.95 86.86 -37.04
N LEU A 43 126.34 87.31 -35.84
CA LEU A 43 125.51 87.37 -34.64
C LEU A 43 124.25 88.24 -34.81
N ASP A 44 124.37 89.35 -35.56
CA ASP A 44 123.24 90.25 -35.83
C ASP A 44 122.17 89.59 -36.71
N ALA A 45 122.56 88.74 -37.68
CA ALA A 45 121.64 87.98 -38.50
C ALA A 45 120.88 86.92 -37.68
N LEU A 46 121.56 86.28 -36.71
CA LEU A 46 120.91 85.37 -35.76
C LEU A 46 119.95 86.12 -34.82
N LEU A 47 120.33 87.32 -34.33
CA LEU A 47 119.47 88.16 -33.49
C LEU A 47 118.20 88.60 -34.23
N GLU A 48 118.30 88.94 -35.51
CA GLU A 48 117.13 89.29 -36.33
C GLU A 48 116.22 88.07 -36.58
N GLN A 49 116.81 86.90 -36.83
CA GLN A 49 116.07 85.65 -37.01
C GLN A 49 115.33 85.22 -35.73
N VAL A 50 115.95 85.36 -34.54
CA VAL A 50 115.29 85.13 -33.25
C VAL A 50 114.20 86.17 -32.96
N ARG A 51 114.40 87.44 -33.32
CA ARG A 51 113.35 88.46 -33.20
C ARG A 51 112.14 88.16 -34.09
N ARG A 52 112.36 87.74 -35.34
CA ARG A 52 111.28 87.34 -36.25
C ARG A 52 110.58 86.07 -35.76
N GLY A 53 111.33 85.03 -35.38
CA GLY A 53 110.80 83.78 -34.83
C GLY A 53 109.93 84.01 -33.59
N ARG A 54 110.39 84.82 -32.62
CA ARG A 54 109.61 85.13 -31.41
C ARG A 54 108.30 85.86 -31.72
N VAL A 55 108.24 86.65 -32.78
CA VAL A 55 106.98 87.30 -33.23
C VAL A 55 106.03 86.26 -33.81
N THR A 56 106.51 85.39 -34.70
CA THR A 56 105.71 84.31 -35.32
C THR A 56 105.18 83.32 -34.28
N GLU A 57 106.04 82.82 -33.39
CA GLU A 57 105.64 81.93 -32.28
C GLU A 57 104.61 82.61 -31.38
N THR A 58 104.76 83.90 -31.06
CA THR A 58 103.78 84.63 -30.23
C THR A 58 102.41 84.73 -30.91
N SER A 59 102.34 84.89 -32.24
CA SER A 59 101.06 84.79 -32.97
C SER A 59 100.48 83.38 -32.95
N GLU A 60 101.26 82.34 -33.24
CA GLU A 60 100.80 80.95 -33.25
C GLU A 60 100.38 80.44 -31.86
N HIS A 61 101.01 80.91 -30.80
CA HIS A 61 100.60 80.65 -29.42
C HIS A 61 99.27 81.34 -29.08
N ARG A 62 99.07 82.59 -29.50
CA ARG A 62 97.79 83.30 -29.32
C ARG A 62 96.65 82.66 -30.11
N GLU A 63 96.93 82.19 -31.32
CA GLU A 63 95.95 81.49 -32.16
C GLU A 63 95.54 80.15 -31.55
N ARG A 64 96.51 79.33 -31.10
CA ARG A 64 96.24 78.09 -30.34
C ARG A 64 95.51 78.34 -29.03
N GLU A 65 95.83 79.41 -28.30
CA GLU A 65 95.06 79.80 -27.11
C GLU A 65 93.61 80.21 -27.43
N ALA A 66 93.40 80.93 -28.54
CA ALA A 66 92.06 81.31 -28.99
C ALA A 66 91.26 80.09 -29.44
N GLU A 67 91.86 79.17 -30.20
CA GLU A 67 91.27 77.90 -30.63
C GLU A 67 90.95 76.98 -29.43
N PHE A 68 91.83 76.92 -28.43
CA PHE A 68 91.60 76.17 -27.19
C PHE A 68 90.44 76.74 -26.38
N ARG A 69 90.37 78.08 -26.22
CA ARG A 69 89.24 78.74 -25.57
C ARG A 69 87.94 78.53 -26.35
N ALA A 70 87.95 78.65 -27.68
CA ALA A 70 86.79 78.40 -28.52
C ALA A 70 86.30 76.94 -28.41
N ARG A 71 87.19 75.94 -28.39
CA ARG A 71 86.85 74.54 -28.16
C ARG A 71 86.30 74.28 -26.76
N ARG A 72 86.84 74.92 -25.71
CA ARG A 72 86.27 74.85 -24.35
C ARG A 72 84.86 75.43 -24.35
N ASP A 73 84.67 76.63 -24.88
CA ASP A 73 83.37 77.31 -24.89
C ASP A 73 82.33 76.55 -25.74
N GLN A 74 82.77 75.85 -26.80
CA GLN A 74 81.95 74.93 -27.58
C GLN A 74 81.56 73.68 -26.77
N GLN A 75 82.50 73.07 -26.03
CA GLN A 75 82.21 71.95 -25.14
C GLN A 75 81.25 72.35 -23.99
N ASP A 76 81.42 73.54 -23.41
CA ASP A 76 80.53 74.07 -22.38
C ASP A 76 79.11 74.31 -22.91
N ARG A 77 78.97 74.75 -24.18
CA ARG A 77 77.66 74.84 -24.87
C ARG A 77 77.03 73.47 -25.08
N MET A 78 77.75 72.53 -25.69
CA MET A 78 77.27 71.15 -25.90
C MET A 78 76.85 70.49 -24.57
N LEU A 79 77.64 70.68 -23.50
CA LEU A 79 77.33 70.17 -22.17
C LEU A 79 76.08 70.85 -21.56
N THR A 80 75.85 72.13 -21.86
CA THR A 80 74.67 72.87 -21.41
C THR A 80 73.42 72.44 -22.18
N GLU A 81 73.51 72.29 -23.50
CA GLU A 81 72.44 71.77 -24.37
C GLU A 81 72.05 70.35 -23.96
N ALA A 82 73.01 69.43 -23.84
CA ALA A 82 72.76 68.06 -23.39
C ALA A 82 72.16 67.99 -21.97
N ARG A 83 72.50 68.92 -21.07
CA ARG A 83 71.87 69.04 -19.74
C ARG A 83 70.43 69.57 -19.82
N GLN A 84 70.14 70.48 -20.73
CA GLN A 84 68.78 70.98 -20.94
C GLN A 84 67.89 69.91 -21.58
N GLU A 85 68.39 69.21 -22.59
CA GLU A 85 67.71 68.09 -23.25
C GLU A 85 67.42 66.97 -22.25
N ARG A 86 68.42 66.53 -21.48
CA ARG A 86 68.22 65.54 -20.40
C ARG A 86 67.18 66.00 -19.37
N GLY A 87 67.19 67.27 -18.99
CA GLY A 87 66.20 67.84 -18.06
C GLY A 87 64.80 68.03 -18.67
N ALA A 88 64.66 68.03 -20.00
CA ALA A 88 63.38 67.99 -20.69
C ALA A 88 62.85 66.55 -20.77
N GLU A 89 63.70 65.59 -21.11
CA GLU A 89 63.35 64.16 -21.12
C GLU A 89 63.03 63.61 -19.71
N GLU A 90 63.77 64.02 -18.68
CA GLU A 90 63.46 63.71 -17.27
C GLU A 90 62.03 64.14 -16.90
N LYS A 91 61.60 65.36 -17.30
CA LYS A 91 60.22 65.84 -17.09
C LYS A 91 59.20 65.08 -17.93
N THR A 92 59.53 64.70 -19.16
CA THR A 92 58.65 63.88 -20.01
C THR A 92 58.44 62.50 -19.39
N ALA A 93 59.50 61.89 -18.87
CA ALA A 93 59.45 60.62 -18.14
C ALA A 93 58.59 60.73 -16.86
N GLU A 94 58.79 61.75 -16.01
CA GLU A 94 57.97 61.99 -14.81
C GLU A 94 56.47 62.15 -15.15
N ASN A 95 56.15 62.86 -16.23
CA ASN A 95 54.77 63.04 -16.68
C ASN A 95 54.15 61.72 -17.20
N LEU A 96 54.90 60.95 -17.99
CA LEU A 96 54.49 59.64 -18.48
C LEU A 96 54.29 58.65 -17.34
N GLU A 97 55.20 58.61 -16.36
CA GLU A 97 55.10 57.76 -15.18
C GLU A 97 53.85 58.10 -14.36
N ARG A 98 53.56 59.40 -14.14
CA ARG A 98 52.33 59.85 -13.50
C ARG A 98 51.07 59.46 -14.30
N THR A 99 51.12 59.51 -15.63
CA THR A 99 50.02 59.02 -16.49
C THR A 99 49.83 57.51 -16.37
N ILE A 100 50.91 56.73 -16.31
CA ILE A 100 50.86 55.27 -16.11
C ILE A 100 50.25 54.96 -14.74
N GLN A 101 50.72 55.59 -13.67
CA GLN A 101 50.19 55.40 -12.30
C GLN A 101 48.68 55.72 -12.23
N ASN A 102 48.24 56.82 -12.85
CA ASN A 102 46.82 57.19 -12.93
C ASN A 102 46.00 56.17 -13.74
N ASN A 103 46.52 55.68 -14.88
CA ASN A 103 45.86 54.68 -15.69
C ASN A 103 45.77 53.32 -14.99
N GLU A 104 46.83 52.90 -14.29
CA GLU A 104 46.79 51.69 -13.45
C GLU A 104 45.74 51.80 -12.34
N GLN A 105 45.64 52.96 -11.67
CA GLN A 105 44.60 53.19 -10.67
C GLN A 105 43.21 53.11 -11.29
N ARG A 106 42.98 53.76 -12.44
CA ARG A 106 41.73 53.68 -13.21
C ARG A 106 41.38 52.24 -13.58
N ILE A 107 42.36 51.44 -13.99
CA ILE A 107 42.17 50.01 -14.30
C ILE A 107 41.80 49.23 -13.04
N ARG A 108 42.48 49.44 -11.90
CA ARG A 108 42.15 48.80 -10.62
C ARG A 108 40.73 49.15 -10.14
N GLU A 109 40.31 50.40 -10.26
CA GLU A 109 38.96 50.88 -9.91
C GLU A 109 37.88 50.29 -10.84
N LEU A 110 38.13 50.25 -12.15
CA LEU A 110 37.21 49.65 -13.12
C LEU A 110 37.10 48.13 -12.96
N ASP A 111 38.21 47.43 -12.68
CA ASP A 111 38.20 45.98 -12.44
C ASP A 111 37.50 45.64 -11.13
N ALA A 112 37.71 46.42 -10.05
CA ALA A 112 36.96 46.27 -8.81
C ALA A 112 35.45 46.48 -9.02
N THR A 113 35.06 47.52 -9.76
CA THR A 113 33.65 47.79 -10.13
C THR A 113 33.08 46.64 -10.96
N LEU A 114 33.86 46.08 -11.90
CA LEU A 114 33.45 44.95 -12.71
C LEU A 114 33.26 43.68 -11.85
N GLN A 115 34.16 43.39 -10.92
CA GLN A 115 34.03 42.25 -10.01
C GLN A 115 32.84 42.38 -9.06
N GLU A 116 32.56 43.58 -8.54
CA GLU A 116 31.38 43.86 -7.71
C GLU A 116 30.08 43.60 -8.50
N ARG A 117 29.95 44.18 -9.70
CA ARG A 117 28.79 43.96 -10.58
C ARG A 117 28.66 42.50 -11.03
N LEU A 118 29.77 41.81 -11.30
CA LEU A 118 29.75 40.38 -11.58
C LEU A 118 29.38 39.54 -10.34
N GLY A 119 29.65 40.03 -9.13
CA GLY A 119 29.22 39.42 -7.87
C GLY A 119 27.70 39.43 -7.73
N GLU A 120 27.08 40.62 -7.84
CA GLU A 120 25.62 40.79 -7.85
C GLU A 120 24.94 39.89 -8.90
N LEU A 121 25.51 39.84 -10.11
CA LEU A 121 24.99 39.01 -11.20
C LEU A 121 25.17 37.50 -10.96
N LYS A 122 26.29 37.06 -10.37
CA LYS A 122 26.51 35.64 -10.03
C LYS A 122 25.47 35.12 -9.03
N GLU A 123 25.03 35.95 -8.08
CA GLU A 123 23.96 35.57 -7.15
C GLU A 123 22.64 35.36 -7.89
N MET A 124 22.25 36.28 -8.78
CA MET A 124 21.08 36.10 -9.64
C MET A 124 21.19 34.89 -10.58
N PHE A 125 22.38 34.59 -11.12
CA PHE A 125 22.59 33.39 -11.94
C PHE A 125 22.56 32.09 -11.13
N GLY A 126 22.95 32.11 -9.86
CA GLY A 126 22.73 30.99 -8.94
C GLY A 126 21.24 30.67 -8.78
N VAL A 127 20.42 31.70 -8.55
CA VAL A 127 18.95 31.56 -8.50
C VAL A 127 18.39 31.07 -9.84
N LEU A 128 18.83 31.66 -10.96
CA LEU A 128 18.41 31.24 -12.30
C LEU A 128 18.77 29.78 -12.59
N GLN A 129 19.97 29.35 -12.21
CA GLN A 129 20.45 27.98 -12.37
C GLN A 129 19.62 27.01 -11.52
N GLN A 130 19.27 27.39 -10.28
CA GLN A 130 18.40 26.59 -9.42
C GLN A 130 17.00 26.46 -10.04
N VAL A 131 16.34 27.57 -10.40
CA VAL A 131 14.99 27.55 -10.99
C VAL A 131 14.97 26.80 -12.32
N ALA A 132 16.02 26.93 -13.14
CA ALA A 132 16.17 26.14 -14.36
C ALA A 132 16.35 24.64 -14.08
N GLY A 133 17.11 24.27 -13.04
CA GLY A 133 17.28 22.89 -12.58
C GLY A 133 15.99 22.28 -12.04
N ASP A 134 15.25 23.02 -11.22
CA ASP A 134 13.94 22.63 -10.68
C ASP A 134 12.93 22.46 -11.82
N MET A 135 12.86 23.42 -12.76
CA MET A 135 11.98 23.34 -13.92
C MET A 135 12.33 22.17 -14.83
N ARG A 136 13.62 21.87 -15.04
CA ARG A 136 14.02 20.66 -15.75
C ARG A 136 13.47 19.41 -15.06
N GLY A 137 13.62 19.29 -13.74
CA GLY A 137 13.06 18.16 -12.99
C GLY A 137 11.54 18.02 -13.15
N VAL A 138 10.80 19.14 -13.15
CA VAL A 138 9.36 19.16 -13.43
C VAL A 138 9.05 18.64 -14.83
N ILE A 139 9.76 19.11 -15.85
CA ILE A 139 9.58 18.70 -17.26
C ILE A 139 9.90 17.20 -17.43
N GLU A 140 11.01 16.73 -16.88
CA GLU A 140 11.43 15.34 -17.02
C GLU A 140 10.43 14.35 -16.40
N GLY A 141 9.74 14.75 -15.34
CA GLY A 141 8.67 13.98 -14.67
C GLY A 141 7.24 14.39 -15.03
N SER A 142 7.03 15.11 -16.15
CA SER A 142 5.71 15.57 -16.60
C SER A 142 5.18 14.76 -17.78
N LEU A 143 3.89 14.41 -17.74
CA LEU A 143 3.17 13.79 -18.85
C LEU A 143 3.01 14.76 -20.04
N VAL A 144 3.13 16.08 -19.84
CA VAL A 144 3.17 17.08 -20.93
C VAL A 144 4.35 16.82 -21.88
N THR A 145 5.45 16.31 -21.35
CA THR A 145 6.68 16.01 -22.10
C THR A 145 6.52 14.83 -23.07
N VAL A 146 5.47 14.02 -22.92
CA VAL A 146 5.10 12.96 -23.88
C VAL A 146 4.50 13.56 -25.16
N GLU A 147 3.84 14.71 -25.09
CA GLU A 147 3.25 15.39 -26.25
C GLU A 147 4.27 16.30 -26.96
N TYR A 148 4.99 17.12 -26.19
CA TYR A 148 5.87 18.16 -26.73
C TYR A 148 7.35 17.77 -26.82
N GLY A 149 7.70 16.53 -26.46
CA GLY A 149 9.06 15.98 -26.56
C GLY A 149 9.99 16.37 -25.41
N LYS A 150 10.77 15.39 -24.91
CA LYS A 150 11.77 15.62 -23.84
C LYS A 150 12.97 16.44 -24.34
N ALA A 151 13.40 16.23 -25.58
CA ALA A 151 14.59 16.88 -26.12
C ALA A 151 14.34 18.37 -26.36
N GLU A 152 13.26 18.72 -27.06
CA GLU A 152 12.88 20.08 -27.42
C GLU A 152 12.71 20.98 -26.19
N ARG A 153 12.05 20.46 -25.13
CA ARG A 153 11.77 21.23 -23.91
C ARG A 153 12.99 21.43 -23.02
N VAL A 154 13.89 20.44 -22.94
CA VAL A 154 15.01 20.44 -21.98
C VAL A 154 16.30 21.02 -22.56
N ASP A 155 16.53 20.96 -23.88
CA ASP A 155 17.76 21.43 -24.53
C ASP A 155 18.07 22.91 -24.22
N GLY A 156 17.09 23.81 -24.38
CA GLY A 156 17.26 25.23 -24.07
C GLY A 156 17.53 25.51 -22.58
N ILE A 157 16.90 24.76 -21.68
CA ILE A 157 17.10 24.87 -20.23
C ILE A 157 18.49 24.36 -19.84
N ASN A 158 18.96 23.26 -20.44
CA ASN A 158 20.32 22.75 -20.21
C ASN A 158 21.39 23.75 -20.68
N LYS A 159 21.20 24.38 -21.85
CA LYS A 159 22.09 25.45 -22.34
C LYS A 159 22.11 26.66 -21.40
N LEU A 160 20.96 27.02 -20.84
CA LEU A 160 20.85 28.10 -19.85
C LEU A 160 21.62 27.76 -18.57
N ILE A 161 21.43 26.56 -18.01
CA ILE A 161 22.17 26.05 -16.84
C ILE A 161 23.68 26.05 -17.09
N GLU A 162 24.11 25.53 -18.25
CA GLU A 162 25.53 25.47 -18.62
C GLU A 162 26.15 26.88 -18.68
N LYS A 163 25.49 27.85 -19.32
CA LYS A 163 25.96 29.23 -19.37
C LYS A 163 25.94 29.92 -18.01
N ALA A 164 24.87 29.79 -17.23
CA ALA A 164 24.77 30.38 -15.90
C ALA A 164 25.84 29.87 -14.93
N SER A 165 26.29 28.62 -15.09
CA SER A 165 27.38 28.04 -14.29
C SER A 165 28.79 28.58 -14.62
N ARG A 166 28.97 29.24 -15.77
CA ARG A 166 30.27 29.74 -16.23
C ARG A 166 30.51 31.17 -15.74
N SER A 167 31.52 31.36 -14.91
CA SER A 167 31.89 32.64 -14.29
C SER A 167 32.31 33.76 -15.26
N SER A 168 32.44 33.46 -16.56
CA SER A 168 32.97 34.37 -17.61
C SER A 168 32.00 34.63 -18.76
N THR A 169 30.79 34.06 -18.76
CA THR A 169 29.80 34.23 -19.85
C THR A 169 28.40 34.44 -19.31
N LEU A 170 27.74 35.52 -19.75
CA LEU A 170 26.37 35.84 -19.35
C LEU A 170 25.36 35.12 -20.29
N PRO A 171 24.27 34.53 -19.76
CA PRO A 171 23.10 34.19 -20.56
C PRO A 171 22.50 35.42 -21.25
N SER A 172 22.01 35.26 -22.48
CA SER A 172 21.26 36.32 -23.17
C SER A 172 19.80 36.35 -22.71
N ILE A 173 19.13 37.49 -22.90
CA ILE A 173 17.70 37.65 -22.56
C ILE A 173 16.85 36.58 -23.25
N ALA A 174 17.09 36.32 -24.53
CA ALA A 174 16.39 35.27 -25.29
C ALA A 174 16.56 33.85 -24.69
N GLU A 175 17.71 33.56 -24.06
CA GLU A 175 17.93 32.26 -23.39
C GLU A 175 17.23 32.18 -22.03
N ILE A 176 17.13 33.31 -21.31
CA ILE A 176 16.29 33.43 -20.11
C ILE A 176 14.81 33.33 -20.49
N GLU A 177 14.42 33.83 -21.67
CA GLU A 177 13.04 33.77 -22.16
C GLU A 177 12.54 32.33 -22.36
N VAL A 178 13.41 31.43 -22.82
CA VAL A 178 13.06 29.99 -22.96
C VAL A 178 12.59 29.38 -21.63
N LEU A 179 13.16 29.80 -20.50
CA LEU A 179 12.79 29.24 -19.19
C LEU A 179 11.33 29.55 -18.83
N TRP A 180 10.93 30.83 -18.85
CA TRP A 180 9.53 31.18 -18.49
C TRP A 180 8.53 30.76 -19.58
N GLN A 181 8.95 30.69 -20.86
CA GLN A 181 8.13 30.10 -21.92
C GLN A 181 7.84 28.61 -21.65
N GLN A 182 8.85 27.83 -21.23
CA GLN A 182 8.63 26.42 -20.85
C GLN A 182 7.80 26.28 -19.56
N MET A 183 7.93 27.22 -18.60
CA MET A 183 7.05 27.29 -17.43
C MET A 183 5.59 27.57 -17.82
N MET A 184 5.34 28.52 -18.73
CA MET A 184 4.00 28.79 -19.24
C MET A 184 3.42 27.60 -20.01
N LEU A 185 4.22 26.96 -20.87
CA LEU A 185 3.79 25.78 -21.60
C LEU A 185 3.38 24.65 -20.63
N GLU A 186 4.16 24.41 -19.58
CA GLU A 186 3.79 23.44 -18.54
C GLU A 186 2.49 23.84 -17.83
N MET A 187 2.35 25.10 -17.40
CA MET A 187 1.15 25.58 -16.72
C MET A 187 -0.10 25.40 -17.59
N VAL A 188 -0.07 25.86 -18.85
CA VAL A 188 -1.20 25.78 -19.78
C VAL A 188 -1.51 24.33 -20.11
N ALA A 189 -0.54 23.57 -20.62
CA ALA A 189 -0.75 22.19 -21.04
C ALA A 189 -1.19 21.29 -19.86
N SER A 190 -0.72 21.54 -18.62
CA SER A 190 -1.15 20.77 -17.45
C SER A 190 -2.64 20.90 -17.11
N GLY A 191 -3.32 21.93 -17.63
CA GLY A 191 -4.78 22.11 -17.51
C GLY A 191 -5.58 21.56 -18.70
N GLU A 192 -4.93 21.13 -19.77
CA GLU A 192 -5.57 20.70 -21.02
C GLU A 192 -5.80 19.18 -21.10
N VAL A 193 -6.80 18.80 -21.90
CA VAL A 193 -7.02 17.41 -22.33
C VAL A 193 -6.81 17.35 -23.83
N THR A 194 -5.72 16.72 -24.27
CA THR A 194 -5.30 16.67 -25.68
C THR A 194 -5.29 15.24 -26.20
N LYS A 195 -5.54 15.06 -27.51
CA LYS A 195 -5.43 13.78 -28.22
C LYS A 195 -4.30 13.90 -29.26
N PHE A 196 -3.33 13.00 -29.25
CA PHE A 196 -2.19 13.00 -30.17
C PHE A 196 -1.64 11.57 -30.37
N ASP A 197 -1.02 11.31 -31.53
CA ASP A 197 -0.42 10.01 -31.79
C ASP A 197 0.95 9.87 -31.10
N HIS A 198 1.15 8.79 -30.35
CA HIS A 198 2.44 8.50 -29.69
C HIS A 198 2.81 7.02 -29.79
N THR A 199 4.12 6.73 -29.88
CA THR A 199 4.62 5.36 -29.81
C THR A 199 4.63 4.86 -28.36
N VAL A 200 3.85 3.81 -28.08
CA VAL A 200 3.80 3.16 -26.77
C VAL A 200 4.42 1.76 -26.84
N VAL A 201 4.98 1.30 -25.74
CA VAL A 201 5.42 -0.10 -25.58
C VAL A 201 4.25 -0.90 -25.04
N ALA A 202 3.72 -1.84 -25.83
CA ALA A 202 2.67 -2.75 -25.41
C ALA A 202 3.15 -3.70 -24.30
N SER A 203 2.22 -4.37 -23.62
CA SER A 203 2.54 -5.38 -22.59
C SER A 203 3.31 -6.60 -23.12
N THR A 204 3.35 -6.80 -24.44
CA THR A 204 4.18 -7.79 -25.15
C THR A 204 5.63 -7.33 -25.37
N GLY A 205 5.95 -6.06 -25.09
CA GLY A 205 7.24 -5.42 -25.42
C GLY A 205 7.31 -4.83 -26.84
N GLU A 206 6.28 -5.01 -27.66
CA GLU A 206 6.21 -4.45 -29.02
C GLU A 206 5.92 -2.95 -29.00
N LYS A 207 6.55 -2.18 -29.91
CA LYS A 207 6.28 -0.74 -30.06
C LYS A 207 5.19 -0.52 -31.09
N GLN A 208 4.11 0.14 -30.67
CA GLN A 208 2.96 0.48 -31.52
C GLN A 208 2.61 1.96 -31.38
N THR A 209 2.18 2.61 -32.46
CA THR A 209 1.66 3.99 -32.40
C THR A 209 0.17 3.94 -32.10
N VAL A 210 -0.28 4.68 -31.09
CA VAL A 210 -1.69 4.77 -30.69
C VAL A 210 -2.12 6.23 -30.50
N PRO A 211 -3.41 6.55 -30.73
CA PRO A 211 -3.97 7.87 -30.44
C PRO A 211 -4.14 8.04 -28.93
N LEU A 212 -3.12 8.62 -28.31
CA LEU A 212 -3.03 8.83 -26.87
C LEU A 212 -3.82 10.07 -26.46
N VAL A 213 -4.51 9.98 -25.33
CA VAL A 213 -5.20 11.10 -24.69
C VAL A 213 -4.50 11.42 -23.38
N ARG A 214 -3.97 12.64 -23.28
CA ARG A 214 -3.33 13.15 -22.07
C ARG A 214 -4.36 13.96 -21.28
N VAL A 215 -4.50 13.65 -19.99
CA VAL A 215 -5.36 14.39 -19.06
C VAL A 215 -4.48 15.21 -18.14
N GLY A 216 -4.22 16.46 -18.55
CA GLY A 216 -3.35 17.39 -17.83
C GLY A 216 -1.97 16.80 -17.57
N ASN A 217 -1.59 16.72 -16.29
CA ASN A 217 -0.40 16.02 -15.81
C ASN A 217 -0.75 14.85 -14.86
N PHE A 218 -1.87 14.17 -15.12
CA PHE A 218 -2.40 13.11 -14.25
C PHE A 218 -2.42 11.71 -14.88
N ASN A 219 -2.92 11.59 -16.11
CA ASN A 219 -3.09 10.29 -16.77
C ASN A 219 -2.83 10.34 -18.28
N LEU A 220 -2.38 9.21 -18.83
CA LEU A 220 -2.34 8.90 -20.25
C LEU A 220 -3.31 7.73 -20.50
N VAL A 221 -4.24 7.87 -21.46
CA VAL A 221 -5.21 6.82 -21.81
C VAL A 221 -5.40 6.69 -23.33
N SER A 222 -5.70 5.49 -23.80
CA SER A 222 -6.07 5.19 -25.19
C SER A 222 -6.90 3.92 -25.22
N ASP A 223 -7.96 3.86 -26.04
CA ASP A 223 -8.84 2.68 -26.20
C ASP A 223 -9.32 2.06 -24.87
N GLY A 224 -9.70 2.90 -23.91
CA GLY A 224 -10.11 2.45 -22.56
C GLY A 224 -8.99 1.90 -21.67
N LYS A 225 -7.75 1.84 -22.16
CA LYS A 225 -6.56 1.46 -21.40
C LYS A 225 -5.86 2.69 -20.84
N TYR A 226 -5.20 2.50 -19.69
CA TYR A 226 -4.28 3.45 -19.10
C TYR A 226 -2.83 3.06 -19.41
N TYR A 227 -1.99 4.08 -19.52
CA TYR A 227 -0.56 4.02 -19.81
C TYR A 227 0.22 4.77 -18.74
N ASP A 228 1.49 4.39 -18.57
CA ASP A 228 2.41 5.00 -17.62
C ASP A 228 3.64 5.56 -18.35
N TYR A 229 4.30 6.57 -17.76
CA TYR A 229 5.44 7.25 -18.37
C TYR A 229 6.71 7.04 -17.55
N LEU A 230 7.65 6.29 -18.11
CA LEU A 230 8.91 5.95 -17.46
C LEU A 230 9.96 7.05 -17.71
N ALA A 231 9.93 8.10 -16.90
CA ALA A 231 10.76 9.31 -17.02
C ALA A 231 12.28 9.06 -17.21
N GLU A 232 12.82 7.99 -16.63
CA GLU A 232 14.22 7.57 -16.80
C GLU A 232 14.54 7.13 -18.24
N SER A 233 13.60 6.45 -18.90
CA SER A 233 13.77 5.87 -20.24
C SER A 233 13.09 6.67 -21.35
N GLY A 234 12.20 7.61 -21.00
CA GLY A 234 11.36 8.37 -21.93
C GLY A 234 10.25 7.55 -22.60
N ASN A 235 10.08 6.26 -22.27
CA ASN A 235 9.05 5.42 -22.89
C ASN A 235 7.70 5.57 -22.18
N VAL A 236 6.63 5.60 -22.97
CA VAL A 236 5.27 5.35 -22.50
C VAL A 236 4.99 3.86 -22.61
N VAL A 237 4.50 3.25 -21.54
CA VAL A 237 4.26 1.79 -21.46
C VAL A 237 2.79 1.49 -21.19
N GLU A 238 2.26 0.48 -21.86
CA GLU A 238 0.95 -0.08 -21.51
C GLU A 238 1.06 -0.81 -20.18
N LEU A 239 0.17 -0.48 -19.24
CA LEU A 239 0.12 -1.17 -17.96
C LEU A 239 -0.22 -2.64 -18.17
N GLY A 240 0.66 -3.54 -17.70
CA GLY A 240 0.55 -5.00 -17.90
C GLY A 240 -0.74 -5.62 -17.34
N ARG A 241 -1.48 -4.87 -16.51
CA ARG A 241 -2.87 -5.12 -16.16
C ARG A 241 -3.58 -3.79 -15.98
N GLN A 242 -4.85 -3.74 -16.36
CA GLN A 242 -5.68 -2.53 -16.34
C GLN A 242 -6.52 -2.43 -15.05
N PRO A 243 -6.90 -1.21 -14.61
CA PRO A 243 -7.75 -1.01 -13.44
C PRO A 243 -9.18 -1.54 -13.67
N SER A 244 -9.98 -1.63 -12.60
CA SER A 244 -11.35 -2.18 -12.65
C SER A 244 -12.24 -1.49 -13.69
N ALA A 245 -13.18 -2.24 -14.30
CA ALA A 245 -14.02 -1.83 -15.44
C ALA A 245 -14.66 -0.42 -15.37
N ARG A 246 -14.98 0.11 -14.18
CA ARG A 246 -15.47 1.49 -14.03
C ARG A 246 -14.49 2.56 -14.55
N PHE A 247 -13.19 2.30 -14.42
CA PHE A 247 -12.12 3.22 -14.81
C PHE A 247 -11.82 3.09 -16.31
N THR A 248 -11.65 1.86 -16.81
CA THR A 248 -11.45 1.62 -18.25
C THR A 248 -12.65 2.08 -19.08
N GLY A 249 -13.88 1.93 -18.56
CA GLY A 249 -15.08 2.52 -19.13
C GLY A 249 -15.02 4.06 -19.18
N SER A 250 -14.57 4.71 -18.10
CA SER A 250 -14.39 6.18 -18.10
C SER A 250 -13.29 6.67 -19.05
N ALA A 251 -12.21 5.90 -19.21
CA ALA A 251 -11.16 6.17 -20.19
C ALA A 251 -11.66 5.99 -21.62
N SER A 252 -12.46 4.96 -21.90
CA SER A 252 -13.07 4.73 -23.20
C SER A 252 -14.07 5.84 -23.55
N ALA A 253 -14.89 6.28 -22.58
CA ALA A 253 -15.76 7.43 -22.76
C ALA A 253 -14.97 8.71 -23.08
N LEU A 254 -13.85 8.98 -22.39
CA LEU A 254 -13.02 10.15 -22.65
C LEU A 254 -12.33 10.11 -24.03
N VAL A 255 -11.85 8.93 -24.45
CA VAL A 255 -11.24 8.74 -25.78
C VAL A 255 -12.26 8.99 -26.89
N ASN A 256 -13.51 8.57 -26.71
CA ASN A 256 -14.58 8.73 -27.69
C ASN A 256 -15.35 10.07 -27.61
N ALA A 257 -15.10 10.89 -26.59
CA ALA A 257 -15.81 12.15 -26.40
C ALA A 257 -15.38 13.25 -27.39
N GLU A 258 -16.33 14.12 -27.73
CA GLU A 258 -16.14 15.26 -28.63
C GLU A 258 -15.65 16.52 -27.88
N PRO A 259 -14.97 17.48 -28.56
CA PRO A 259 -14.52 18.72 -27.93
C PRO A 259 -15.67 19.50 -27.28
N GLY A 260 -15.54 19.75 -25.97
CA GLY A 260 -16.56 20.45 -25.15
C GLY A 260 -17.55 19.52 -24.43
N GLU A 261 -17.48 18.21 -24.63
CA GLU A 261 -18.26 17.23 -23.86
C GLU A 261 -17.71 17.04 -22.44
N THR A 262 -18.59 16.95 -21.43
CA THR A 262 -18.17 16.70 -20.04
C THR A 262 -18.20 15.21 -19.72
N VAL A 263 -17.03 14.60 -19.53
CA VAL A 263 -16.90 13.17 -19.16
C VAL A 263 -16.50 13.02 -17.69
N ALA A 264 -17.19 12.14 -16.96
CA ALA A 264 -16.78 11.72 -15.62
C ALA A 264 -15.58 10.76 -15.69
N PHE A 265 -14.36 11.30 -15.53
CA PHE A 265 -13.11 10.55 -15.64
C PHE A 265 -12.42 10.31 -14.27
N GLY A 266 -11.84 9.12 -14.10
CA GLY A 266 -11.06 8.77 -12.90
C GLY A 266 -9.60 9.24 -13.00
N VAL A 267 -9.28 10.33 -12.30
CA VAL A 267 -7.96 10.97 -12.27
C VAL A 267 -7.02 10.33 -11.23
N ASP A 268 -5.75 10.12 -11.58
CA ASP A 268 -4.67 9.78 -10.63
C ASP A 268 -3.82 11.02 -10.28
N PRO A 269 -3.98 11.62 -9.08
CA PRO A 269 -3.19 12.78 -8.68
C PRO A 269 -1.71 12.45 -8.40
N THR A 270 -1.35 11.17 -8.31
CA THR A 270 0.02 10.69 -8.01
C THR A 270 0.82 10.33 -9.26
N ARG A 271 0.30 10.63 -10.46
CA ARG A 271 0.97 10.41 -11.75
C ARG A 271 1.42 8.96 -11.98
N GLY A 272 0.55 8.00 -11.69
CA GLY A 272 0.78 6.57 -11.93
C GLY A 272 1.06 5.73 -10.69
N GLN A 273 1.46 6.30 -9.55
CA GLN A 273 1.75 5.51 -8.35
C GLN A 273 0.50 4.81 -7.79
N LEU A 274 -0.60 5.52 -7.61
CA LEU A 274 -1.87 4.96 -7.15
C LEU A 274 -2.41 3.95 -8.16
N LEU A 275 -2.26 4.22 -9.45
CA LEU A 275 -2.61 3.29 -10.51
C LEU A 275 -1.78 1.99 -10.40
N SER A 276 -0.46 2.08 -10.20
CA SER A 276 0.42 0.93 -9.97
C SER A 276 -0.01 0.06 -8.77
N LEU A 277 -0.61 0.67 -7.74
CA LEU A 277 -1.17 -0.02 -6.57
C LEU A 277 -2.56 -0.61 -6.85
N LEU A 278 -3.43 0.11 -7.56
CA LEU A 278 -4.77 -0.37 -7.95
C LEU A 278 -4.69 -1.64 -8.81
N ILE A 279 -3.71 -1.72 -9.70
CA ILE A 279 -3.46 -2.88 -10.57
C ILE A 279 -3.07 -4.13 -9.75
N GLN A 280 -2.45 -3.94 -8.59
CA GLN A 280 -2.07 -5.03 -7.68
C GLN A 280 -3.28 -5.56 -6.86
N SER A 281 -4.45 -4.92 -6.93
CA SER A 281 -5.64 -5.38 -6.21
C SER A 281 -6.30 -6.57 -6.92
N PRO A 282 -6.54 -7.72 -6.23
CA PRO A 282 -7.01 -8.92 -6.90
C PRO A 282 -8.50 -8.86 -7.24
N THR A 283 -8.86 -9.33 -8.44
CA THR A 283 -10.26 -9.45 -8.92
C THR A 283 -11.03 -10.53 -8.15
N LEU A 284 -12.34 -10.61 -8.36
CA LEU A 284 -13.19 -11.68 -7.83
C LEU A 284 -12.71 -13.07 -8.28
N GLN A 285 -12.30 -13.21 -9.55
CA GLN A 285 -11.77 -14.47 -10.08
C GLN A 285 -10.44 -14.83 -9.41
N GLU A 286 -9.48 -13.90 -9.37
CA GLU A 286 -8.20 -14.12 -8.68
C GLU A 286 -8.35 -14.45 -7.20
N ARG A 287 -9.37 -13.91 -6.51
CA ARG A 287 -9.68 -14.30 -5.13
C ARG A 287 -10.13 -15.75 -5.04
N ILE A 288 -10.95 -16.23 -5.98
CA ILE A 288 -11.32 -17.65 -6.04
C ILE A 288 -10.07 -18.50 -6.31
N ASP A 289 -9.20 -18.07 -7.24
CA ASP A 289 -7.93 -18.74 -7.55
C ASP A 289 -6.96 -18.76 -6.35
N GLN A 290 -6.90 -17.68 -5.57
CA GLN A 290 -6.17 -17.63 -4.29
C GLN A 290 -6.69 -18.65 -3.28
N GLY A 291 -7.96 -19.06 -3.34
CA GLY A 291 -8.49 -20.17 -2.54
C GLY A 291 -7.87 -21.54 -2.87
N GLY A 292 -7.18 -21.64 -4.01
CA GLY A 292 -6.49 -22.85 -4.46
C GLY A 292 -7.40 -24.07 -4.58
N ALA A 293 -6.79 -25.26 -4.58
CA ALA A 293 -7.52 -26.52 -4.72
C ALA A 293 -8.62 -26.71 -3.65
N VAL A 294 -8.38 -26.27 -2.41
CA VAL A 294 -9.34 -26.40 -1.30
C VAL A 294 -10.54 -25.49 -1.50
N GLY A 295 -10.34 -24.26 -1.96
CA GLY A 295 -11.42 -23.33 -2.35
C GLY A 295 -12.29 -23.91 -3.47
N TYR A 296 -11.67 -24.43 -4.53
CA TYR A 296 -12.37 -25.06 -5.65
C TYR A 296 -13.18 -26.30 -5.24
N VAL A 297 -12.61 -27.20 -4.43
CA VAL A 297 -13.34 -28.37 -3.88
C VAL A 297 -14.52 -27.92 -3.01
N THR A 298 -14.36 -26.86 -2.22
CA THR A 298 -15.42 -26.32 -1.36
C THR A 298 -16.57 -25.73 -2.18
N LEU A 299 -16.27 -24.99 -3.25
CA LEU A 299 -17.29 -24.48 -4.19
C LEU A 299 -18.03 -25.61 -4.91
N ALA A 300 -17.32 -26.64 -5.37
CA ALA A 300 -17.92 -27.81 -6.03
C ALA A 300 -18.88 -28.58 -5.08
N LEU A 301 -18.45 -28.83 -3.83
CA LEU A 301 -19.32 -29.41 -2.80
C LEU A 301 -20.53 -28.52 -2.48
N GLY A 302 -20.33 -27.20 -2.44
CA GLY A 302 -21.41 -26.24 -2.29
C GLY A 302 -22.45 -26.31 -3.40
N ALA A 303 -22.02 -26.34 -4.66
CA ALA A 303 -22.88 -26.48 -5.83
C ALA A 303 -23.70 -27.78 -5.79
N ILE A 304 -23.07 -28.90 -5.41
CA ILE A 304 -23.75 -30.20 -5.22
C ILE A 304 -24.79 -30.10 -4.09
N GLY A 305 -24.43 -29.47 -2.95
CA GLY A 305 -25.35 -29.29 -1.82
C GLY A 305 -26.58 -28.44 -2.18
N VAL A 306 -26.39 -27.35 -2.92
CA VAL A 306 -27.47 -26.49 -3.44
C VAL A 306 -28.35 -27.26 -4.42
N LEU A 307 -27.76 -28.00 -5.36
CA LEU A 307 -28.52 -28.81 -6.33
C LEU A 307 -29.41 -29.86 -5.65
N ILE A 308 -28.85 -30.61 -4.70
CA ILE A 308 -29.61 -31.61 -3.92
C ILE A 308 -30.73 -30.92 -3.11
N ALA A 309 -30.47 -29.74 -2.53
CA ALA A 309 -31.48 -28.98 -1.80
C ALA A 309 -32.64 -28.52 -2.69
N ILE A 310 -32.37 -28.01 -3.89
CA ILE A 310 -33.39 -27.58 -4.85
C ILE A 310 -34.25 -28.78 -5.29
N ILE A 311 -33.62 -29.88 -5.71
CA ILE A 311 -34.33 -31.12 -6.11
C ILE A 311 -35.22 -31.63 -4.98
N LYS A 312 -34.71 -31.61 -3.74
CA LYS A 312 -35.46 -32.08 -2.56
C LYS A 312 -36.58 -31.12 -2.17
N ALA A 313 -36.39 -29.81 -2.28
CA ALA A 313 -37.44 -28.81 -2.07
C ALA A 313 -38.62 -28.99 -3.04
N ILE A 314 -38.34 -29.23 -4.33
CA ILE A 314 -39.37 -29.53 -5.34
C ILE A 314 -40.08 -30.85 -5.00
N THR A 315 -39.32 -31.91 -4.73
CA THR A 315 -39.87 -33.25 -4.44
C THR A 315 -40.75 -33.25 -3.18
N LEU A 316 -40.33 -32.58 -2.11
CA LEU A 316 -41.13 -32.45 -0.88
C LEU A 316 -42.30 -31.49 -1.06
N SER A 317 -42.21 -30.45 -1.90
CA SER A 317 -43.37 -29.59 -2.22
C SER A 317 -44.50 -30.41 -2.87
N ILE A 318 -44.16 -31.21 -3.90
CA ILE A 318 -45.10 -32.10 -4.58
C ILE A 318 -45.67 -33.15 -3.61
N THR A 319 -44.82 -33.73 -2.76
CA THR A 319 -45.24 -34.74 -1.77
C THR A 319 -46.19 -34.14 -0.72
N THR A 320 -45.88 -32.95 -0.21
CA THR A 320 -46.73 -32.20 0.73
C THR A 320 -48.09 -31.89 0.12
N ALA A 321 -48.14 -31.45 -1.15
CA ALA A 321 -49.39 -31.20 -1.86
C ALA A 321 -50.25 -32.48 -1.99
N LYS A 322 -49.63 -33.61 -2.37
CA LYS A 322 -50.31 -34.91 -2.47
C LYS A 322 -50.85 -35.40 -1.12
N VAL A 323 -50.04 -35.32 -0.06
CA VAL A 323 -50.44 -35.72 1.31
C VAL A 323 -51.56 -34.83 1.85
N ARG A 324 -51.48 -33.51 1.65
CA ARG A 324 -52.56 -32.58 2.03
C ARG A 324 -53.86 -32.80 1.24
N GLY A 325 -53.76 -33.29 0.00
CA GLY A 325 -54.91 -33.76 -0.77
C GLY A 325 -55.53 -35.03 -0.19
N GLN A 326 -54.70 -36.03 0.16
CA GLN A 326 -55.13 -37.30 0.73
C GLN A 326 -55.79 -37.14 2.11
N SER A 327 -55.27 -36.27 2.98
CA SER A 327 -55.83 -36.02 4.32
C SER A 327 -57.27 -35.49 4.28
N LYS A 328 -57.69 -34.82 3.19
CA LYS A 328 -59.08 -34.38 2.99
C LYS A 328 -60.06 -35.52 2.62
N ASN A 329 -59.56 -36.68 2.21
CA ASN A 329 -60.39 -37.85 1.92
C ASN A 329 -59.71 -39.14 2.41
N PRO A 330 -59.82 -39.47 3.72
CA PRO A 330 -59.16 -40.64 4.29
C PRO A 330 -59.73 -42.00 3.82
N GLY A 331 -60.92 -42.02 3.20
CA GLY A 331 -61.63 -43.26 2.84
C GLY A 331 -61.05 -44.02 1.64
N ASP A 332 -60.30 -43.35 0.77
CA ASP A 332 -59.72 -43.89 -0.46
C ASP A 332 -58.17 -43.76 -0.47
N PRO A 333 -57.44 -44.71 0.13
CA PRO A 333 -55.98 -44.63 0.27
C PRO A 333 -55.25 -44.85 -1.07
N LYS A 334 -54.50 -43.85 -1.54
CA LYS A 334 -53.75 -43.92 -2.82
C LYS A 334 -52.26 -44.18 -2.60
N ALA A 335 -51.76 -45.30 -3.14
CA ALA A 335 -50.35 -45.69 -3.04
C ALA A 335 -49.32 -44.68 -3.62
N SER A 336 -49.77 -43.66 -4.34
CA SER A 336 -48.95 -42.61 -4.96
C SER A 336 -48.40 -41.55 -3.99
N ASN A 337 -48.76 -41.60 -2.71
CA ASN A 337 -48.27 -40.71 -1.66
C ASN A 337 -48.06 -41.45 -0.32
N PRO A 338 -47.17 -40.97 0.57
CA PRO A 338 -46.87 -41.65 1.84
C PRO A 338 -48.10 -41.87 2.74
N LEU A 339 -48.97 -40.87 2.87
CA LEU A 339 -50.17 -40.98 3.71
C LEU A 339 -51.13 -42.06 3.20
N GLY A 340 -51.33 -42.16 1.89
CA GLY A 340 -52.13 -43.23 1.30
C GLY A 340 -51.55 -44.62 1.54
N ARG A 341 -50.21 -44.77 1.62
CA ARG A 341 -49.56 -46.07 1.94
C ARG A 341 -49.63 -46.43 3.44
N VAL A 342 -49.66 -45.45 4.33
CA VAL A 342 -49.92 -45.68 5.76
C VAL A 342 -51.40 -46.03 5.98
N LEU A 343 -52.33 -45.31 5.34
CA LEU A 343 -53.77 -45.57 5.43
C LEU A 343 -54.22 -46.89 4.77
N SER A 344 -53.47 -47.45 3.82
CA SER A 344 -53.76 -48.80 3.31
C SER A 344 -53.45 -49.88 4.35
N VAL A 345 -52.37 -49.73 5.13
CA VAL A 345 -52.06 -50.64 6.26
C VAL A 345 -53.17 -50.61 7.31
N TYR A 346 -53.70 -49.42 7.64
CA TYR A 346 -54.89 -49.31 8.50
C TYR A 346 -56.10 -50.05 7.91
N ARG A 347 -56.35 -49.91 6.59
CA ARG A 347 -57.49 -50.56 5.92
C ARG A 347 -57.38 -52.09 5.88
N GLU A 348 -56.17 -52.62 5.72
CA GLU A 348 -55.88 -54.06 5.70
C GLU A 348 -55.98 -54.69 7.10
N ASN A 349 -55.75 -53.93 8.17
CA ASN A 349 -55.65 -54.43 9.56
C ASN A 349 -56.79 -53.94 10.48
N LYS A 350 -57.95 -53.53 9.94
CA LYS A 350 -59.09 -53.00 10.71
C LYS A 350 -59.69 -53.92 11.79
N GLY A 351 -59.37 -55.22 11.77
CA GLY A 351 -59.87 -56.21 12.72
C GLY A 351 -58.87 -56.65 13.80
N VAL A 352 -57.70 -56.02 13.87
CA VAL A 352 -56.65 -56.34 14.84
C VAL A 352 -56.78 -55.43 16.08
N ASP A 353 -56.24 -55.86 17.22
CA ASP A 353 -56.19 -55.06 18.45
C ASP A 353 -55.41 -53.74 18.25
N VAL A 354 -55.73 -52.75 19.09
CA VAL A 354 -55.24 -51.37 18.95
C VAL A 354 -53.72 -51.28 19.11
N GLU A 355 -53.12 -52.08 20.00
CA GLU A 355 -51.67 -52.07 20.26
C GLU A 355 -50.88 -52.66 19.08
N THR A 356 -51.36 -53.77 18.51
CA THR A 356 -50.76 -54.36 17.30
C THR A 356 -51.00 -53.46 16.07
N LEU A 357 -52.13 -52.77 15.99
CA LEU A 357 -52.40 -51.78 14.94
C LEU A 357 -51.49 -50.55 15.07
N GLU A 358 -51.18 -50.10 16.30
CA GLU A 358 -50.22 -49.03 16.57
C GLU A 358 -48.83 -49.42 16.08
N LEU A 359 -48.35 -50.60 16.48
CA LEU A 359 -47.07 -51.15 16.02
C LEU A 359 -47.00 -51.26 14.47
N LYS A 360 -48.10 -51.64 13.81
CA LYS A 360 -48.16 -51.75 12.34
C LYS A 360 -48.17 -50.40 11.62
N LEU A 361 -48.80 -49.38 12.20
CA LEU A 361 -48.81 -48.03 11.63
C LEU A 361 -47.50 -47.29 11.90
N ASP A 362 -46.89 -47.45 13.07
CA ASP A 362 -45.54 -46.98 13.36
C ASP A 362 -44.50 -47.65 12.45
N GLU A 363 -44.60 -48.96 12.21
CA GLU A 363 -43.77 -49.68 11.23
C GLU A 363 -43.91 -49.08 9.81
N ALA A 364 -45.13 -48.71 9.40
CA ALA A 364 -45.39 -48.07 8.12
C ALA A 364 -44.80 -46.65 8.03
N ILE A 365 -44.93 -45.83 9.08
CA ILE A 365 -44.35 -44.48 9.14
C ILE A 365 -42.81 -44.54 9.16
N LEU A 366 -42.25 -45.47 9.93
CA LEU A 366 -40.80 -45.75 9.97
C LEU A 366 -40.25 -46.19 8.62
N ARG A 367 -41.04 -46.93 7.82
CA ARG A 367 -40.67 -47.32 6.45
C ARG A 367 -40.65 -46.16 5.46
N GLU A 368 -41.53 -45.16 5.64
CA GLU A 368 -41.62 -43.98 4.78
C GLU A 368 -40.62 -42.87 5.15
N THR A 369 -40.29 -42.74 6.42
CA THR A 369 -39.41 -41.68 6.96
C THR A 369 -38.05 -41.59 6.25
N PRO A 370 -37.30 -42.70 6.00
CA PRO A 370 -36.02 -42.65 5.27
C PRO A 370 -36.12 -42.08 3.84
N ALA A 371 -37.26 -42.25 3.15
CA ALA A 371 -37.45 -41.69 1.81
C ALA A 371 -37.69 -40.16 1.87
N LEU A 372 -38.42 -39.71 2.89
CA LEU A 372 -38.64 -38.29 3.16
C LEU A 372 -37.33 -37.60 3.59
N GLU A 373 -36.51 -38.23 4.42
CA GLU A 373 -35.24 -37.65 4.89
C GLU A 373 -34.04 -37.83 3.93
N ARG A 374 -34.12 -38.75 2.95
CA ARG A 374 -33.03 -39.00 1.98
C ARG A 374 -32.52 -37.71 1.33
N GLY A 375 -31.22 -37.44 1.47
CA GLY A 375 -30.56 -36.23 0.96
C GLY A 375 -30.39 -35.11 1.99
N LEU A 376 -31.24 -35.02 3.02
CA LEU A 376 -31.09 -33.99 4.07
C LEU A 376 -29.75 -34.13 4.80
N THR A 377 -29.37 -35.35 5.17
CA THR A 377 -28.09 -35.66 5.81
C THR A 377 -26.89 -35.21 4.99
N VAL A 378 -26.97 -35.29 3.66
CA VAL A 378 -25.89 -34.87 2.75
C VAL A 378 -25.77 -33.34 2.73
N ILE A 379 -26.88 -32.60 2.61
CA ILE A 379 -26.87 -31.13 2.66
C ILE A 379 -26.36 -30.66 4.03
N LYS A 380 -26.81 -31.30 5.12
CA LYS A 380 -26.33 -31.02 6.49
C LYS A 380 -24.82 -31.25 6.61
N LEU A 381 -24.33 -32.37 6.10
CA LEU A 381 -22.90 -32.71 6.13
C LEU A 381 -22.08 -31.69 5.33
N ILE A 382 -22.52 -31.32 4.12
CA ILE A 382 -21.86 -30.27 3.31
C ILE A 382 -21.80 -28.94 4.10
N SER A 383 -22.91 -28.52 4.72
CA SER A 383 -22.94 -27.29 5.52
C SER A 383 -22.03 -27.32 6.76
N ALA A 384 -21.75 -28.50 7.31
CA ALA A 384 -20.84 -28.69 8.45
C ALA A 384 -19.37 -28.88 8.03
N VAL A 385 -19.11 -29.43 6.85
CA VAL A 385 -17.77 -29.70 6.32
C VAL A 385 -17.19 -28.49 5.57
N ALA A 386 -18.01 -27.66 4.92
CA ALA A 386 -17.51 -26.47 4.21
C ALA A 386 -16.69 -25.48 5.08
N PRO A 387 -17.05 -25.18 6.35
CA PRO A 387 -16.19 -24.38 7.24
C PRO A 387 -14.89 -25.09 7.62
N LEU A 388 -14.92 -26.43 7.76
CA LEU A 388 -13.75 -27.24 8.09
C LEU A 388 -12.76 -27.30 6.92
N LEU A 389 -13.26 -27.32 5.67
CA LEU A 389 -12.43 -27.14 4.48
C LEU A 389 -11.88 -25.71 4.39
N GLY A 390 -12.64 -24.69 4.81
CA GLY A 390 -12.15 -23.33 5.00
C GLY A 390 -10.92 -23.27 5.94
N LEU A 391 -11.03 -23.94 7.09
CA LEU A 391 -9.92 -24.09 8.06
C LEU A 391 -8.76 -24.96 7.55
N LEU A 392 -9.01 -25.98 6.73
CA LEU A 392 -7.93 -26.69 6.03
C LEU A 392 -7.17 -25.73 5.10
N GLY A 393 -7.90 -24.84 4.42
CA GLY A 393 -7.36 -23.76 3.62
C GLY A 393 -6.44 -22.82 4.40
N THR A 394 -6.82 -22.41 5.62
CA THR A 394 -5.95 -21.56 6.45
C THR A 394 -4.66 -22.25 6.82
N VAL A 395 -4.72 -23.52 7.24
CA VAL A 395 -3.53 -24.30 7.55
C VAL A 395 -2.61 -24.42 6.33
N THR A 396 -3.16 -24.75 5.14
CA THR A 396 -2.34 -24.85 3.93
C THR A 396 -1.73 -23.51 3.46
N GLY A 397 -2.47 -22.40 3.53
CA GLY A 397 -1.96 -21.08 3.17
C GLY A 397 -0.91 -20.56 4.16
N MET A 398 -1.07 -20.82 5.46
CA MET A 398 -0.06 -20.50 6.47
C MET A 398 1.20 -21.36 6.31
N ILE A 399 1.08 -22.65 5.98
CA ILE A 399 2.24 -23.51 5.65
C ILE A 399 3.00 -22.94 4.44
N ALA A 400 2.31 -22.58 3.36
CA ALA A 400 2.93 -21.96 2.19
C ALA A 400 3.63 -20.63 2.54
N THR A 401 3.02 -19.81 3.42
CA THR A 401 3.61 -18.57 3.93
C THR A 401 4.92 -18.84 4.69
N PHE A 402 4.93 -19.78 5.64
CA PHE A 402 6.14 -20.14 6.39
C PHE A 402 7.22 -20.76 5.51
N GLN A 403 6.84 -21.55 4.50
CA GLN A 403 7.78 -22.08 3.50
C GLN A 403 8.43 -20.94 2.69
N ALA A 404 7.65 -19.95 2.24
CA ALA A 404 8.18 -18.77 1.55
C ALA A 404 9.18 -17.98 2.43
N ILE A 405 8.85 -17.75 3.70
CA ILE A 405 9.77 -17.11 4.67
C ILE A 405 11.05 -17.93 4.84
N THR A 406 10.95 -19.26 4.86
CA THR A 406 12.11 -20.15 5.02
C THR A 406 13.02 -20.16 3.78
N LEU A 407 12.42 -20.11 2.58
CA LEU A 407 13.14 -20.17 1.30
C LEU A 407 13.73 -18.84 0.86
N PHE A 408 13.04 -17.73 1.11
CA PHE A 408 13.37 -16.39 0.58
C PHE A 408 13.63 -15.34 1.67
N GLY A 409 13.59 -15.73 2.94
CA GLY A 409 13.62 -14.80 4.07
C GLY A 409 12.37 -13.93 4.14
N THR A 410 12.44 -12.86 4.93
CA THR A 410 11.40 -11.81 4.99
C THR A 410 11.58 -10.73 3.90
N GLY A 411 12.36 -11.02 2.85
CA GLY A 411 12.80 -10.03 1.86
C GLY A 411 11.73 -9.64 0.82
N ASP A 412 10.77 -10.52 0.54
CA ASP A 412 9.64 -10.22 -0.36
C ASP A 412 8.28 -10.35 0.36
N PRO A 413 7.71 -9.22 0.84
CA PRO A 413 6.38 -9.19 1.45
C PRO A 413 5.25 -9.68 0.55
N LYS A 414 5.39 -9.68 -0.79
CA LYS A 414 4.33 -10.11 -1.71
C LYS A 414 4.15 -11.63 -1.68
N LEU A 415 5.24 -12.40 -1.62
CA LEU A 415 5.16 -13.85 -1.48
C LEU A 415 4.51 -14.26 -0.15
N MET A 416 4.80 -13.53 0.93
CA MET A 416 4.16 -13.73 2.24
C MET A 416 2.66 -13.37 2.19
N ALA A 417 2.32 -12.22 1.59
CA ALA A 417 0.93 -11.77 1.47
C ALA A 417 0.05 -12.75 0.68
N ASN A 418 0.58 -13.42 -0.34
CA ASN A 418 -0.16 -14.41 -1.13
C ASN A 418 -0.65 -15.60 -0.29
N GLY A 419 0.21 -16.21 0.54
CA GLY A 419 -0.18 -17.34 1.38
C GLY A 419 -1.18 -16.97 2.49
N ILE A 420 -1.05 -15.75 3.04
CA ILE A 420 -2.02 -15.19 4.00
C ILE A 420 -3.36 -14.92 3.30
N SER A 421 -3.35 -14.36 2.07
CA SER A 421 -4.58 -14.13 1.29
C SER A 421 -5.28 -15.45 0.96
N GLN A 422 -4.54 -16.48 0.55
CA GLN A 422 -5.06 -17.83 0.34
C GLN A 422 -5.78 -18.38 1.58
N ALA A 423 -5.14 -18.26 2.76
CA ALA A 423 -5.74 -18.69 4.02
C ALA A 423 -7.08 -17.99 4.30
N LEU A 424 -7.10 -16.66 4.21
CA LEU A 424 -8.29 -15.84 4.48
C LEU A 424 -9.41 -16.11 3.46
N VAL A 425 -9.10 -16.12 2.17
CA VAL A 425 -10.13 -16.29 1.13
C VAL A 425 -10.73 -17.69 1.15
N THR A 426 -9.95 -18.74 1.42
CA THR A 426 -10.50 -20.10 1.56
C THR A 426 -11.49 -20.20 2.74
N THR A 427 -11.23 -19.48 3.83
CA THR A 427 -12.18 -19.37 4.96
C THR A 427 -13.48 -18.70 4.53
N VAL A 428 -13.39 -17.58 3.81
CA VAL A 428 -14.55 -16.84 3.30
C VAL A 428 -15.37 -17.72 2.35
N ILE A 429 -14.73 -18.45 1.42
CA ILE A 429 -15.39 -19.42 0.54
C ILE A 429 -16.12 -20.49 1.36
N GLY A 430 -15.49 -21.05 2.40
CA GLY A 430 -16.11 -22.02 3.30
C GLY A 430 -17.38 -21.48 3.97
N LEU A 431 -17.37 -20.24 4.46
CA LEU A 431 -18.54 -19.60 5.07
C LEU A 431 -19.63 -19.26 4.05
N VAL A 432 -19.25 -18.75 2.87
CA VAL A 432 -20.15 -18.43 1.75
C VAL A 432 -20.87 -19.70 1.23
N VAL A 433 -20.26 -20.87 1.32
CA VAL A 433 -20.92 -22.16 1.03
C VAL A 433 -21.75 -22.67 2.21
N ALA A 434 -21.22 -22.59 3.43
CA ALA A 434 -21.86 -23.16 4.62
C ALA A 434 -23.19 -22.49 5.00
N ILE A 435 -23.23 -21.16 4.98
CA ILE A 435 -24.41 -20.41 5.45
C ILE A 435 -25.65 -20.68 4.56
N PRO A 436 -25.59 -20.56 3.21
CA PRO A 436 -26.72 -20.87 2.36
C PRO A 436 -27.12 -22.35 2.41
N THR A 437 -26.16 -23.28 2.43
CA THR A 437 -26.47 -24.72 2.49
C THR A 437 -27.12 -25.12 3.82
N LEU A 438 -26.73 -24.51 4.95
CA LEU A 438 -27.38 -24.72 6.25
C LEU A 438 -28.82 -24.18 6.28
N LEU A 439 -29.07 -23.01 5.69
CA LEU A 439 -30.41 -22.43 5.58
C LEU A 439 -31.30 -23.30 4.68
N MET A 440 -30.79 -23.73 3.53
CA MET A 440 -31.48 -24.65 2.63
C MET A 440 -31.79 -26.00 3.29
N HIS A 441 -30.83 -26.61 3.99
CA HIS A 441 -31.08 -27.82 4.79
C HIS A 441 -32.21 -27.59 5.80
N SER A 442 -32.17 -26.47 6.53
CA SER A 442 -33.15 -26.16 7.58
C SER A 442 -34.57 -25.98 7.00
N PHE A 443 -34.70 -25.33 5.85
CA PHE A 443 -35.97 -25.18 5.13
C PHE A 443 -36.53 -26.54 4.69
N VAL A 444 -35.73 -27.33 3.97
CA VAL A 444 -36.16 -28.60 3.37
C VAL A 444 -36.38 -29.69 4.45
N ALA A 445 -35.59 -29.69 5.53
CA ALA A 445 -35.84 -30.54 6.69
C ALA A 445 -37.12 -30.15 7.44
N GLY A 446 -37.43 -28.84 7.52
CA GLY A 446 -38.71 -28.36 8.03
C GLY A 446 -39.90 -28.85 7.20
N MET A 447 -39.77 -28.91 5.88
CA MET A 447 -40.79 -29.51 5.00
C MET A 447 -40.94 -31.02 5.24
N SER A 448 -39.84 -31.76 5.33
CA SER A 448 -39.85 -33.21 5.60
C SER A 448 -40.57 -33.51 6.91
N LYS A 449 -40.23 -32.79 7.98
CA LYS A 449 -40.88 -32.92 9.30
C LYS A 449 -42.37 -32.60 9.25
N LYS A 450 -42.81 -31.59 8.48
CA LYS A 450 -44.25 -31.31 8.29
C LYS A 450 -44.97 -32.49 7.63
N VAL A 451 -44.37 -33.16 6.65
CA VAL A 451 -44.97 -34.35 6.03
C VAL A 451 -45.05 -35.49 7.03
N ILE A 452 -43.96 -35.81 7.73
CA ILE A 452 -43.91 -36.88 8.75
C ILE A 452 -44.96 -36.60 9.84
N HIS A 453 -45.04 -35.36 10.34
CA HIS A 453 -46.00 -34.99 11.37
C HIS A 453 -47.46 -35.16 10.93
N VAL A 454 -47.79 -34.95 9.65
CA VAL A 454 -49.13 -35.26 9.13
C VAL A 454 -49.37 -36.78 9.05
N LEU A 455 -48.34 -37.61 8.81
CA LEU A 455 -48.48 -39.08 8.90
C LEU A 455 -48.74 -39.52 10.35
N GLU A 456 -47.98 -38.95 11.29
CA GLU A 456 -48.14 -39.16 12.74
C GLU A 456 -49.52 -38.68 13.20
N GLU A 457 -49.93 -37.46 12.88
CA GLU A 457 -51.21 -36.86 13.31
C GLU A 457 -52.43 -37.65 12.78
N GLN A 458 -52.37 -38.14 11.53
CA GLN A 458 -53.45 -38.97 10.98
C GLN A 458 -53.49 -40.39 11.56
N SER A 459 -52.36 -40.90 12.07
CA SER A 459 -52.30 -42.22 12.73
C SER A 459 -52.62 -42.12 14.23
N ALA A 460 -52.17 -41.06 14.89
CA ALA A 460 -52.49 -40.74 16.29
C ALA A 460 -53.93 -40.20 16.46
N GLY A 461 -54.50 -39.60 15.42
CA GLY A 461 -55.94 -39.32 15.33
C GLY A 461 -56.80 -40.58 15.23
N ILE A 462 -56.19 -41.74 14.93
CA ILE A 462 -56.80 -43.06 14.99
C ILE A 462 -56.48 -43.76 16.33
N MET A 463 -55.36 -43.42 16.99
CA MET A 463 -54.86 -44.08 18.22
C MET A 463 -54.19 -43.08 19.18
N LEU A 464 -54.76 -42.89 20.37
CA LEU A 464 -54.26 -41.91 21.35
C LEU A 464 -53.36 -42.55 22.43
N PHE A 465 -52.06 -42.19 22.44
CA PHE A 465 -51.08 -42.29 23.56
C PHE A 465 -50.60 -43.74 23.97
N THR A 466 -49.33 -44.07 24.31
CA THR A 466 -48.08 -43.34 24.68
C THR A 466 -46.75 -44.14 24.47
N ARG A 467 -45.71 -43.37 24.16
CA ARG A 467 -44.24 -43.57 23.98
C ARG A 467 -43.34 -44.37 25.00
N LYS A 468 -42.35 -45.11 24.45
CA LYS A 468 -40.90 -45.35 24.83
C LYS A 468 -40.45 -45.99 26.17
N ARG A 469 -39.55 -47.01 26.07
CA ARG A 469 -38.15 -47.10 26.62
C ARG A 469 -37.51 -48.51 26.36
N SER A 470 -36.21 -48.85 26.49
CA SER A 470 -34.89 -48.14 26.57
C SER A 470 -33.69 -49.13 26.41
N MET A 471 -32.52 -48.72 25.88
CA MET A 471 -31.20 -49.38 26.09
C MET A 471 -30.08 -48.33 26.22
N VAL A 472 -29.32 -48.34 27.32
CA VAL A 472 -28.33 -47.28 27.65
C VAL A 472 -27.04 -47.78 28.33
N VAL A 473 -27.02 -48.98 28.91
CA VAL A 473 -25.98 -49.36 29.90
C VAL A 473 -24.62 -49.75 29.27
N GLN A 474 -24.59 -50.40 28.10
CA GLN A 474 -23.32 -50.87 27.51
C GLN A 474 -22.43 -49.71 27.01
N SER A 475 -23.02 -48.72 26.32
CA SER A 475 -22.29 -47.63 25.66
C SER A 475 -21.63 -46.63 26.62
N LEU A 476 -21.97 -46.67 27.91
CA LEU A 476 -21.40 -45.78 28.93
C LEU A 476 -19.95 -46.15 29.30
N LEU A 477 -19.61 -47.44 29.27
CA LEU A 477 -18.27 -47.92 29.65
C LEU A 477 -17.22 -47.62 28.57
N ASP A 478 -17.58 -47.81 27.31
CA ASP A 478 -16.73 -47.43 26.17
C ASP A 478 -16.51 -45.91 26.11
N ALA A 479 -17.55 -45.14 26.40
CA ALA A 479 -17.48 -43.67 26.43
C ALA A 479 -16.54 -43.14 27.52
N LEU A 480 -16.56 -43.71 28.74
CA LEU A 480 -15.67 -43.30 29.83
C LEU A 480 -14.19 -43.49 29.47
N THR A 481 -13.86 -44.62 28.85
CA THR A 481 -12.48 -44.93 28.44
C THR A 481 -12.00 -43.99 27.33
N ALA A 482 -12.86 -43.67 26.36
CA ALA A 482 -12.57 -42.69 25.32
C ALA A 482 -12.38 -41.26 25.85
N ILE A 483 -13.15 -40.87 26.88
CA ILE A 483 -13.03 -39.56 27.52
C ILE A 483 -11.67 -39.40 28.20
N GLN A 484 -11.16 -40.41 28.91
CA GLN A 484 -9.86 -40.29 29.60
C GLN A 484 -8.71 -40.02 28.60
N ILE A 485 -8.67 -40.75 27.48
CA ILE A 485 -7.69 -40.55 26.40
C ILE A 485 -7.82 -39.15 25.75
N PHE A 486 -9.05 -38.62 25.69
CA PHE A 486 -9.31 -37.27 25.19
C PHE A 486 -8.81 -36.19 26.17
N MET A 487 -9.01 -36.40 27.48
CA MET A 487 -8.56 -35.49 28.54
C MET A 487 -7.03 -35.32 28.56
N GLU A 488 -6.28 -36.41 28.40
CA GLU A 488 -4.81 -36.37 28.36
C GLU A 488 -4.27 -35.56 27.17
N LYS A 489 -4.90 -35.66 25.99
CA LYS A 489 -4.48 -34.95 24.76
C LYS A 489 -4.77 -33.45 24.75
N GLY A 490 -5.77 -33.00 25.51
CA GLY A 490 -6.11 -31.57 25.63
C GLY A 490 -5.35 -30.82 26.71
N GLY A 491 -4.60 -31.52 27.56
CA GLY A 491 -3.81 -30.92 28.65
C GLY A 491 -4.67 -30.22 29.73
N VAL A 492 -4.00 -29.46 30.61
CA VAL A 492 -4.61 -28.89 31.82
C VAL A 492 -5.81 -27.97 31.52
N VAL A 493 -5.77 -27.22 30.41
CA VAL A 493 -6.87 -26.30 30.06
C VAL A 493 -8.17 -27.04 29.73
N LEU A 494 -8.09 -28.26 29.19
CA LEU A 494 -9.27 -29.09 28.94
C LEU A 494 -9.98 -29.49 30.25
N TYR A 495 -9.25 -29.67 31.37
CA TYR A 495 -9.88 -29.86 32.69
C TYR A 495 -10.58 -28.59 33.18
N GLY A 496 -10.07 -27.40 32.85
CA GLY A 496 -10.77 -26.13 33.08
C GLY A 496 -12.08 -26.04 32.29
N VAL A 497 -12.05 -26.38 31.00
CA VAL A 497 -13.26 -26.47 30.16
C VAL A 497 -14.25 -27.49 30.72
N LEU A 498 -13.78 -28.67 31.16
CA LEU A 498 -14.60 -29.71 31.77
C LEU A 498 -15.28 -29.21 33.05
N ALA A 499 -14.55 -28.53 33.94
CA ALA A 499 -15.08 -27.99 35.19
C ALA A 499 -16.17 -26.94 34.95
N VAL A 500 -15.94 -25.96 34.07
CA VAL A 500 -16.95 -24.96 33.70
C VAL A 500 -18.17 -25.61 33.06
N THR A 501 -17.96 -26.59 32.17
CA THR A 501 -19.03 -27.37 31.52
C THR A 501 -19.84 -28.16 32.54
N PHE A 502 -19.20 -28.77 33.53
CA PHE A 502 -19.85 -29.57 34.58
C PHE A 502 -20.71 -28.70 35.51
N ILE A 503 -20.19 -27.56 35.97
CA ILE A 503 -20.94 -26.58 36.79
C ILE A 503 -22.15 -26.05 36.00
N MET A 504 -21.94 -25.67 34.74
CA MET A 504 -23.00 -25.24 33.82
C MET A 504 -24.10 -26.30 33.68
N TRP A 505 -23.73 -27.57 33.48
CA TRP A 505 -24.69 -28.66 33.35
C TRP A 505 -25.41 -29.02 34.65
N ILE A 506 -24.77 -28.89 35.82
CA ILE A 506 -25.45 -29.02 37.12
C ILE A 506 -26.55 -27.96 37.27
N LEU A 507 -26.24 -26.69 37.02
CA LEU A 507 -27.22 -25.60 37.09
C LEU A 507 -28.36 -25.78 36.07
N ILE A 508 -28.04 -26.25 34.86
CA ILE A 508 -29.03 -26.60 33.84
C ILE A 508 -29.96 -27.73 34.32
N ILE A 509 -29.43 -28.81 34.91
CA ILE A 509 -30.23 -29.95 35.39
C ILE A 509 -31.08 -29.54 36.59
N GLU A 510 -30.53 -28.77 37.52
CA GLU A 510 -31.23 -28.18 38.67
C GLU A 510 -32.42 -27.33 38.21
N ARG A 511 -32.21 -26.43 37.24
CA ARG A 511 -33.30 -25.65 36.63
C ARG A 511 -34.32 -26.53 35.92
N ILE A 512 -33.91 -27.53 35.12
CA ILE A 512 -34.84 -28.46 34.47
C ILE A 512 -35.73 -29.18 35.50
N TRP A 513 -35.16 -29.60 36.63
CA TRP A 513 -35.88 -30.22 37.75
C TRP A 513 -36.85 -29.24 38.42
N TYR A 514 -36.39 -28.02 38.73
CA TYR A 514 -37.24 -26.97 39.27
C TYR A 514 -38.46 -26.71 38.34
N PHE A 515 -38.24 -26.63 37.03
CA PHE A 515 -39.29 -26.44 36.02
C PHE A 515 -40.20 -27.65 35.75
N THR A 516 -39.94 -28.85 36.29
CA THR A 516 -40.83 -30.01 36.16
C THR A 516 -41.62 -30.30 37.44
N VAL A 517 -41.00 -30.04 38.61
CA VAL A 517 -41.55 -30.34 39.94
C VAL A 517 -41.90 -29.05 40.70
N ASN A 518 -40.90 -28.28 41.12
CA ASN A 518 -41.05 -27.19 42.09
C ASN A 518 -41.84 -25.98 41.57
N ALA A 519 -41.64 -25.56 40.33
CA ALA A 519 -42.37 -24.42 39.75
C ALA A 519 -43.91 -24.61 39.77
N LYS A 520 -44.39 -25.86 39.71
CA LYS A 520 -45.82 -26.18 39.87
C LYS A 520 -46.31 -26.00 41.31
N LEU A 521 -45.43 -26.23 42.29
CA LEU A 521 -45.72 -26.05 43.71
C LEU A 521 -45.83 -24.55 44.02
N ASP A 522 -44.84 -23.76 43.60
CA ASP A 522 -44.77 -22.32 43.84
C ASP A 522 -45.96 -21.59 43.21
N VAL A 523 -46.31 -21.91 41.96
CA VAL A 523 -47.51 -21.40 41.28
C VAL A 523 -48.80 -21.79 42.03
N LYS A 524 -48.90 -23.03 42.53
CA LYS A 524 -50.08 -23.48 43.28
C LYS A 524 -50.19 -22.81 44.65
N GLN A 525 -49.06 -22.58 45.33
CA GLN A 525 -49.03 -21.84 46.59
C GLN A 525 -49.48 -20.39 46.38
N ALA A 526 -48.91 -19.69 45.39
CA ALA A 526 -49.30 -18.33 45.04
C ALA A 526 -50.80 -18.24 44.66
N LEU A 527 -51.32 -19.20 43.90
CA LEU A 527 -52.75 -19.29 43.58
C LEU A 527 -53.60 -19.44 44.85
N SER A 528 -53.27 -20.41 45.72
CA SER A 528 -54.01 -20.63 46.97
C SER A 528 -53.94 -19.44 47.95
N ALA A 529 -52.82 -18.72 47.97
CA ALA A 529 -52.63 -17.50 48.76
C ALA A 529 -53.38 -16.29 48.18
N TRP A 530 -53.73 -16.30 46.89
CA TRP A 530 -54.60 -15.32 46.24
C TRP A 530 -56.08 -15.66 46.45
N GLU A 531 -56.45 -16.93 46.23
CA GLU A 531 -57.81 -17.43 46.37
C GLU A 531 -58.34 -17.34 47.83
N SER A 532 -57.47 -17.52 48.83
CA SER A 532 -57.83 -17.41 50.25
C SER A 532 -58.00 -15.96 50.78
N ARG A 533 -57.86 -14.93 49.93
CA ARG A 533 -58.09 -13.54 50.34
C ARG A 533 -59.56 -13.15 50.17
N ASP A 534 -60.16 -12.63 51.24
CA ASP A 534 -61.53 -12.09 51.25
C ASP A 534 -61.69 -10.82 50.40
N GLU A 535 -60.60 -10.08 50.16
CA GLU A 535 -60.60 -8.78 49.49
C GLU A 535 -59.53 -8.74 48.38
N ARG A 536 -59.99 -8.53 47.13
CA ARG A 536 -59.17 -8.60 45.91
C ARG A 536 -59.26 -7.38 44.98
N ARG A 537 -60.05 -6.35 45.33
CA ARG A 537 -60.33 -5.18 44.47
C ARG A 537 -59.50 -3.94 44.82
N SER A 538 -59.03 -3.81 46.05
CA SER A 538 -58.30 -2.63 46.51
C SER A 538 -56.94 -2.46 45.81
N TRP A 539 -56.43 -1.22 45.81
CA TRP A 539 -55.07 -0.92 45.34
C TRP A 539 -54.02 -1.72 46.12
N TYR A 540 -54.26 -2.01 47.40
CA TYR A 540 -53.38 -2.85 48.21
C TYR A 540 -53.37 -4.30 47.72
N ALA A 541 -54.55 -4.89 47.44
CA ALA A 541 -54.65 -6.23 46.86
C ALA A 541 -53.92 -6.32 45.50
N HIS A 542 -54.03 -5.28 44.65
CA HIS A 542 -53.28 -5.22 43.39
C HIS A 542 -51.76 -5.22 43.61
N LYS A 543 -51.24 -4.49 44.61
CA LYS A 543 -49.81 -4.50 44.95
C LYS A 543 -49.36 -5.85 45.51
N VAL A 544 -50.19 -6.52 46.31
CA VAL A 544 -49.92 -7.89 46.79
C VAL A 544 -49.85 -8.87 45.62
N ARG A 545 -50.76 -8.79 44.64
CA ARG A 545 -50.70 -9.60 43.41
C ARG A 545 -49.41 -9.37 42.63
N THR A 546 -49.02 -8.11 42.42
CA THR A 546 -47.75 -7.77 41.73
C THR A 546 -46.54 -8.31 42.50
N ALA A 547 -46.56 -8.27 43.84
CA ALA A 547 -45.50 -8.84 44.66
C ALA A 547 -45.41 -10.37 44.51
N MET A 548 -46.54 -11.10 44.59
CA MET A 548 -46.59 -12.55 44.39
C MET A 548 -46.12 -12.97 42.99
N ILE A 549 -46.54 -12.25 41.93
CA ILE A 549 -46.05 -12.49 40.57
C ILE A 549 -44.55 -12.22 40.47
N SER A 550 -44.06 -11.13 41.09
CA SER A 550 -42.64 -10.81 41.11
C SER A 550 -41.80 -11.84 41.85
N GLU A 551 -42.28 -12.37 42.98
CA GLU A 551 -41.60 -13.39 43.78
C GLU A 551 -41.46 -14.70 43.01
N VAL A 552 -42.56 -15.22 42.44
CA VAL A 552 -42.50 -16.44 41.62
C VAL A 552 -41.68 -16.19 40.35
N SER A 553 -41.77 -15.00 39.72
CA SER A 553 -40.95 -14.65 38.55
C SER A 553 -39.44 -14.57 38.88
N GLN A 554 -39.06 -14.13 40.09
CA GLN A 554 -37.67 -14.18 40.55
C GLN A 554 -37.19 -15.62 40.76
N ASN A 555 -38.03 -16.49 41.36
CA ASN A 555 -37.69 -17.91 41.54
C ASN A 555 -37.56 -18.65 40.19
N LEU A 556 -38.42 -18.35 39.22
CA LEU A 556 -38.35 -18.85 37.84
C LEU A 556 -37.08 -18.40 37.12
N ASN A 557 -36.62 -17.17 37.33
CA ASN A 557 -35.42 -16.62 36.68
C ASN A 557 -34.09 -16.87 37.43
N THR A 558 -34.14 -17.40 38.65
CA THR A 558 -32.94 -17.69 39.45
C THR A 558 -31.94 -18.57 38.69
N ASN A 559 -30.65 -18.24 38.77
CA ASN A 559 -29.53 -18.88 38.08
C ASN A 559 -29.52 -18.84 36.53
N ILE A 560 -30.55 -18.32 35.84
CA ILE A 560 -30.59 -18.30 34.36
C ILE A 560 -29.42 -17.47 33.79
N ASP A 561 -29.16 -16.29 34.32
CA ASP A 561 -28.10 -15.43 33.82
C ASP A 561 -26.70 -15.98 34.16
N LEU A 562 -26.53 -16.65 35.30
CA LEU A 562 -25.29 -17.37 35.62
C LEU A 562 -25.02 -18.51 34.62
N ILE A 563 -26.05 -19.25 34.19
CA ILE A 563 -25.93 -20.24 33.11
C ILE A 563 -25.51 -19.54 31.81
N LYS A 564 -26.14 -18.42 31.43
CA LYS A 564 -25.75 -17.65 30.23
C LYS A 564 -24.29 -17.18 30.29
N THR A 565 -23.82 -16.71 31.45
CA THR A 565 -22.42 -16.32 31.65
C THR A 565 -21.48 -17.51 31.46
N LEU A 566 -21.75 -18.66 32.11
CA LEU A 566 -20.93 -19.87 31.95
C LEU A 566 -20.89 -20.36 30.49
N VAL A 567 -22.04 -20.32 29.80
CA VAL A 567 -22.16 -20.63 28.36
C VAL A 567 -21.26 -19.72 27.51
N ALA A 568 -21.24 -18.41 27.79
CA ALA A 568 -20.38 -17.45 27.10
C ALA A 568 -18.89 -17.58 27.49
N THR A 569 -18.58 -18.10 28.68
CA THR A 569 -17.21 -18.32 29.16
C THR A 569 -16.58 -19.60 28.61
N CYS A 570 -17.36 -20.66 28.32
CA CYS A 570 -16.86 -21.92 27.77
C CYS A 570 -15.92 -21.79 26.54
N PRO A 571 -16.23 -20.99 25.50
CA PRO A 571 -15.34 -20.80 24.35
C PRO A 571 -14.08 -20.01 24.71
N LEU A 572 -14.16 -19.06 25.66
CA LEU A 572 -13.04 -18.23 26.10
C LEU A 572 -12.00 -19.06 26.86
N VAL A 573 -12.45 -19.96 27.74
CA VAL A 573 -11.57 -20.93 28.42
C VAL A 573 -10.99 -21.93 27.43
N GLY A 574 -11.76 -22.33 26.40
CA GLY A 574 -11.23 -23.13 25.29
C GLY A 574 -10.10 -22.41 24.53
N LEU A 575 -10.27 -21.13 24.21
CA LEU A 575 -9.30 -20.30 23.49
C LEU A 575 -7.96 -20.13 24.25
N LEU A 576 -7.99 -20.10 25.59
CA LEU A 576 -6.78 -20.14 26.42
C LEU A 576 -5.95 -21.42 26.18
N GLY A 577 -6.61 -22.52 25.78
CA GLY A 577 -5.96 -23.74 25.29
C GLY A 577 -5.11 -23.47 24.05
N THR A 578 -5.66 -22.76 23.06
CA THR A 578 -4.90 -22.34 21.86
C THR A 578 -3.64 -21.56 22.23
N VAL A 579 -3.73 -20.61 23.15
CA VAL A 579 -2.59 -19.78 23.57
C VAL A 579 -1.52 -20.63 24.26
N THR A 580 -1.90 -21.41 25.27
CA THR A 580 -0.96 -22.27 26.03
C THR A 580 -0.33 -23.38 25.18
N GLY A 581 -1.11 -23.98 24.27
CA GLY A 581 -0.59 -24.95 23.30
C GLY A 581 0.42 -24.34 22.34
N MET A 582 0.12 -23.17 21.76
CA MET A 582 1.05 -22.47 20.86
C MET A 582 2.33 -22.01 21.58
N VAL A 583 2.25 -21.55 22.84
CA VAL A 583 3.45 -21.28 23.66
C VAL A 583 4.30 -22.54 23.79
N SER A 584 3.71 -23.70 24.09
CA SER A 584 4.47 -24.96 24.18
C SER A 584 5.13 -25.39 22.86
N VAL A 585 4.53 -25.05 21.70
CA VAL A 585 5.16 -25.29 20.38
C VAL A 585 6.40 -24.41 20.21
N PHE A 586 6.32 -23.13 20.59
CA PHE A 586 7.46 -22.22 20.53
C PHE A 586 8.57 -22.58 21.53
N ASP A 587 8.23 -23.03 22.74
CA ASP A 587 9.21 -23.52 23.72
C ASP A 587 9.95 -24.77 23.21
N VAL A 588 9.22 -25.72 22.60
CA VAL A 588 9.82 -26.90 21.95
C VAL A 588 10.72 -26.50 20.79
N MET A 589 10.32 -25.51 19.98
CA MET A 589 11.17 -24.95 18.91
C MET A 589 12.43 -24.28 19.45
N ALA A 590 12.33 -23.55 20.57
CA ALA A 590 13.45 -22.84 21.18
C ALA A 590 14.48 -23.78 21.81
N VAL A 591 14.05 -24.90 22.41
CA VAL A 591 14.93 -25.83 23.13
C VAL A 591 15.44 -26.99 22.27
N LEU A 592 14.61 -27.53 21.37
CA LEU A 592 14.92 -28.73 20.58
C LEU A 592 15.07 -28.47 19.06
N GLY A 593 14.88 -27.23 18.62
CA GLY A 593 14.89 -26.86 17.21
C GLY A 593 13.70 -27.43 16.42
N SER A 594 13.74 -27.28 15.10
CA SER A 594 12.67 -27.74 14.20
C SER A 594 12.58 -29.27 14.03
N GLY A 595 13.54 -30.03 14.57
CA GLY A 595 13.68 -31.47 14.30
C GLY A 595 12.64 -32.38 14.97
N ASN A 596 11.95 -31.93 16.03
CA ASN A 596 11.03 -32.79 16.80
C ASN A 596 9.54 -32.52 16.48
N ALA A 597 9.16 -32.87 15.25
CA ALA A 597 7.78 -32.72 14.77
C ALA A 597 6.72 -33.40 15.65
N ARG A 598 7.07 -34.47 16.39
CA ARG A 598 6.15 -35.18 17.30
C ARG A 598 5.81 -34.36 18.54
N ALA A 599 6.80 -33.66 19.11
CA ALA A 599 6.58 -32.74 20.24
C ALA A 599 5.79 -31.49 19.81
N MET A 600 6.02 -30.99 18.59
CA MET A 600 5.23 -29.88 18.03
C MET A 600 3.77 -30.29 17.76
N ALA A 601 3.54 -31.47 17.21
CA ALA A 601 2.19 -32.00 16.98
C ALA A 601 1.41 -32.16 18.31
N ASP A 602 2.08 -32.51 19.40
CA ASP A 602 1.48 -32.58 20.74
C ASP A 602 1.09 -31.19 21.27
N GLY A 603 1.93 -30.16 21.07
CA GLY A 603 1.58 -28.76 21.37
C GLY A 603 0.40 -28.23 20.55
N VAL A 604 0.32 -28.57 19.26
CA VAL A 604 -0.83 -28.23 18.39
C VAL A 604 -2.10 -29.00 18.79
N SER A 605 -1.98 -30.24 19.25
CA SER A 605 -3.10 -31.02 19.82
C SER A 605 -3.65 -30.33 21.08
N LYS A 606 -2.75 -29.94 22.00
CA LYS A 606 -3.08 -29.18 23.21
C LYS A 606 -3.69 -27.80 22.90
N ALA A 607 -3.32 -27.18 21.78
CA ALA A 607 -3.90 -25.92 21.32
C ALA A 607 -5.35 -26.09 20.81
N THR A 608 -5.63 -27.14 20.04
CA THR A 608 -6.87 -27.26 19.26
C THR A 608 -8.00 -27.97 20.00
N ILE A 609 -7.68 -28.97 20.82
CA ILE A 609 -8.69 -29.79 21.51
C ILE A 609 -9.54 -28.99 22.53
N PRO A 610 -8.96 -28.17 23.44
CA PRO A 610 -9.76 -27.38 24.40
C PRO A 610 -10.71 -26.39 23.72
N THR A 611 -10.28 -25.80 22.60
CA THR A 611 -11.08 -24.85 21.80
C THR A 611 -12.30 -25.53 21.19
N MET A 612 -12.13 -26.73 20.60
CA MET A 612 -13.25 -27.53 20.10
C MET A 612 -14.19 -27.96 21.24
N ALA A 613 -13.65 -28.41 22.38
CA ALA A 613 -14.45 -28.80 23.54
C ALA A 613 -15.27 -27.63 24.10
N GLY A 614 -14.66 -26.44 24.23
CA GLY A 614 -15.32 -25.23 24.71
C GLY A 614 -16.44 -24.75 23.79
N MET A 615 -16.26 -24.82 22.47
CA MET A 615 -17.32 -24.52 21.50
C MET A 615 -18.48 -25.53 21.55
N VAL A 616 -18.19 -26.83 21.66
CA VAL A 616 -19.23 -27.88 21.77
C VAL A 616 -20.02 -27.73 23.08
N ALA A 617 -19.34 -27.49 24.19
CA ALA A 617 -19.98 -27.21 25.48
C ALA A 617 -20.90 -25.99 25.38
N ALA A 618 -20.41 -24.87 24.84
CA ALA A 618 -21.18 -23.65 24.65
C ALA A 618 -22.41 -23.86 23.77
N LEU A 619 -22.29 -24.52 22.61
CA LEU A 619 -23.42 -24.82 21.72
C LEU A 619 -24.52 -25.63 22.44
N SER A 620 -24.12 -26.62 23.25
CA SER A 620 -25.07 -27.43 24.04
C SER A 620 -25.77 -26.60 25.12
N GLY A 621 -25.05 -25.68 25.77
CA GLY A 621 -25.56 -24.80 26.80
C GLY A 621 -26.42 -23.66 26.26
N VAL A 622 -26.12 -23.08 25.10
CA VAL A 622 -26.97 -22.07 24.41
C VAL A 622 -28.35 -22.65 24.12
N PHE A 623 -28.40 -23.89 23.60
CA PHE A 623 -29.69 -24.54 23.31
C PHE A 623 -30.54 -24.69 24.57
N MET A 624 -29.92 -25.14 25.67
CA MET A 624 -30.65 -25.42 26.91
C MET A 624 -30.99 -24.15 27.70
N SER A 625 -30.10 -23.15 27.77
CA SER A 625 -30.39 -21.87 28.40
C SER A 625 -31.54 -21.15 27.69
N THR A 626 -31.56 -21.15 26.36
CA THR A 626 -32.67 -20.61 25.56
C THR A 626 -33.99 -21.35 25.82
N TRP A 627 -33.95 -22.67 26.05
CA TRP A 627 -35.15 -23.46 26.39
C TRP A 627 -35.65 -23.13 27.81
N ILE A 628 -34.75 -23.04 28.78
CA ILE A 628 -35.05 -22.67 30.18
C ILE A 628 -35.67 -21.27 30.21
N GLU A 629 -35.05 -20.28 29.55
CA GLU A 629 -35.52 -18.89 29.48
C GLU A 629 -36.91 -18.76 28.85
N ARG A 630 -37.16 -19.44 27.72
CA ARG A 630 -38.51 -19.47 27.10
C ARG A 630 -39.55 -20.09 28.02
N LYS A 631 -39.17 -21.12 28.79
CA LYS A 631 -40.07 -21.80 29.73
C LYS A 631 -40.34 -20.94 30.98
N ALA A 632 -39.32 -20.24 31.49
CA ALA A 632 -39.44 -19.26 32.57
C ALA A 632 -40.44 -18.16 32.19
N LYS A 633 -40.22 -17.51 31.05
CA LYS A 633 -41.10 -16.46 30.51
C LYS A 633 -42.54 -16.96 30.33
N SER A 634 -42.72 -18.10 29.67
CA SER A 634 -44.07 -18.65 29.42
C SER A 634 -44.81 -19.07 30.70
N GLN A 635 -44.11 -19.45 31.78
CA GLN A 635 -44.75 -19.73 33.06
C GLN A 635 -45.04 -18.47 33.88
N ALA A 636 -44.20 -17.43 33.79
CA ALA A 636 -44.50 -16.13 34.38
C ALA A 636 -45.74 -15.48 33.75
N GLU A 637 -45.82 -15.47 32.42
CA GLU A 637 -46.99 -14.98 31.65
C GLU A 637 -48.26 -15.76 32.05
N ARG A 638 -48.21 -17.10 32.11
CA ARG A 638 -49.36 -17.92 32.54
C ARG A 638 -49.77 -17.69 33.99
N LEU A 639 -48.83 -17.43 34.90
CA LEU A 639 -49.15 -17.10 36.29
C LEU A 639 -49.91 -15.76 36.36
N GLU A 640 -49.47 -14.76 35.58
CA GLU A 640 -50.17 -13.49 35.46
C GLU A 640 -51.58 -13.67 34.88
N ASP A 641 -51.77 -14.50 33.85
CA ASP A 641 -53.11 -14.80 33.30
C ASP A 641 -54.02 -15.56 34.29
N THR A 642 -53.45 -16.47 35.10
CA THR A 642 -54.23 -17.34 36.00
C THR A 642 -54.65 -16.64 37.30
N LEU A 643 -53.88 -15.64 37.75
CA LEU A 643 -54.26 -14.78 38.89
C LEU A 643 -55.32 -13.76 38.45
N THR A 644 -56.55 -14.24 38.23
CA THR A 644 -57.69 -13.45 37.79
C THR A 644 -58.11 -12.40 38.83
N MET A 645 -58.72 -11.32 38.35
CA MET A 645 -59.28 -10.24 39.15
C MET A 645 -60.79 -10.39 39.23
N ASP A 646 -61.37 -10.19 40.41
CA ASP A 646 -62.83 -10.11 40.57
C ASP A 646 -63.32 -8.72 40.11
N HIS A 647 -63.74 -8.64 38.83
CA HIS A 647 -64.33 -7.44 38.21
C HIS A 647 -65.47 -6.82 39.05
#